data_AF-A0A078AEA1-F1
#
_entry.id   AF-A0A078AEA1-F1
#
_cell.length_a   1.000
_cell.length_b   1.000
_cell.length_c   1.000
_cell.angle_alpha   90.00
_cell.angle_beta   90.00
_cell.angle_gamma   90.00
#
_symmetry.space_group_name_H-M   'P 1'
#
loop_
_entity.id
_entity.type
_entity.pdbx_description
1 polymer ?
#
loop_
_entity_poly.entity_id
_entity_poly.type
_entity_poly.pdbx_seq_one_letter_code
_entity_poly.pdbx_strand_id
1 'polypeptide(L)'
;MSILEQSEDEIKICIHYDVYPCTKLDLNEILFEILIIGCINDHFQNIYKIPEHDRIFVEISQSLNEQYYKLFISGNIKSIECQWDFAGIKVKKAQKQKYQKVCRYLLALEAEISRYSMEELKESKNILKDIDFSIVLMKNFSKMLKDKNYYYVNSFVDFVYDQLVRLENSDFFSQENLERQMSGFLGIGIAEKAKRFHKEIVNQLIELSQRISIVEKYSESSDIQQNLKRRVTEEEQANRFRDLEWDVFNNPFIVFNDSGTITPIYKNIEVIPEAIKDYNRRINKFNKDAQEYKLYDEFTQDEFVEKILEICVNDARKEKLKKSKELKNLVFTLDNFMKLVLIYLRIRANMPIVLMGETGVGKTSLVEYLAKIIDAEFFVLNLHAGVQEDEIVRFVKNAQHIAQNQEYVRPQGLKDEEFETKMRMEEQNSKLDDQSSKKILNKRKVILFFDEINTNENINGLLKEVFIDRHLNGIPLEDNICLVAACNPFKLRKKEISGMTSGLKLSERDLTMSKLVYRVLPLPESLVPFIWDYKSLNENEERKYIAKMIEKTYDKAGILGESIKSVYLWAGNKQKLKDQFEVIERFNGEIDKISATVLKAQNIIKNQEESWAVSLRDVSRFSMLFIYFSKNNCNHDENQSIENKILSSQQSKYNDTEIALVLAIYFCYVIRISNQDKRKQFIEKLNNDLGIQALPCLLPQNFTNIVLMEQNRFLNQMEIKVGIGKSQTLLENIFVIITCILNDIPLIITGKPGSSKTLAMNLILKSFRGNLSSNTFFKKFPAFVPFYYQGSEQTTSKAIEKIYKKAQKAGESMKGENRKAVVIFDEIGLAERSFA
;
A
#
# COMPACT_ATOMS: atom_id res chain seq x y z
N MET A 1 35.09 7.14 9.17
CA MET A 1 35.48 6.03 10.08
C MET A 1 36.82 5.36 9.68
N SER A 2 37.96 6.00 9.95
CA SER A 2 39.31 5.41 9.71
C SER A 2 40.13 5.20 10.99
N ILE A 3 39.49 5.09 12.16
CA ILE A 3 40.19 5.01 13.47
C ILE A 3 40.10 3.62 14.15
N LEU A 4 39.49 2.60 13.51
CA LEU A 4 39.22 1.31 14.16
C LEU A 4 40.09 0.13 13.67
N GLU A 5 41.36 0.36 13.39
CA GLU A 5 42.33 -0.74 13.23
C GLU A 5 43.46 -0.60 14.25
N GLN A 6 43.19 -0.98 15.51
CA GLN A 6 44.24 -1.33 16.47
C GLN A 6 43.76 -2.45 17.42
N SER A 7 44.51 -3.57 17.37
CA SER A 7 44.70 -4.67 18.33
C SER A 7 43.46 -5.37 18.91
N GLU A 8 43.30 -6.66 18.59
CA GLU A 8 42.20 -7.57 18.96
C GLU A 8 42.17 -8.07 20.43
N ASP A 9 42.94 -7.50 21.37
CA ASP A 9 43.13 -8.14 22.70
C ASP A 9 42.59 -7.38 23.94
N GLU A 10 41.75 -6.36 23.79
CA GLU A 10 40.95 -5.81 24.91
C GLU A 10 39.50 -5.58 24.45
N ILE A 11 38.52 -6.11 25.19
CA ILE A 11 37.09 -5.85 24.91
C ILE A 11 36.82 -4.40 25.26
N LYS A 12 36.96 -3.52 24.26
CA LYS A 12 36.65 -2.10 24.40
C LYS A 12 35.15 -1.88 24.34
N ILE A 13 34.54 -1.48 25.45
CA ILE A 13 33.12 -1.14 25.49
C ILE A 13 32.97 0.26 24.90
N CYS A 14 32.33 0.35 23.75
CA CYS A 14 31.97 1.61 23.11
C CYS A 14 30.45 1.77 23.11
N ILE A 15 29.98 3.00 23.38
CA ILE A 15 28.55 3.32 23.34
C ILE A 15 28.29 4.14 22.07
N HIS A 16 27.25 3.78 21.31
CA HIS A 16 26.84 4.51 20.11
C HIS A 16 25.41 5.00 20.27
N TYR A 17 25.22 6.33 20.26
CA TYR A 17 23.90 6.97 20.31
C TYR A 17 23.53 7.52 18.94
N ASP A 18 22.40 7.07 18.40
CA ASP A 18 21.83 7.59 17.16
C ASP A 18 20.75 8.63 17.47
N VAL A 19 20.92 9.86 16.97
CA VAL A 19 20.00 10.97 17.21
C VAL A 19 19.28 11.33 15.91
N TYR A 20 17.96 11.16 15.94
CA TYR A 20 17.07 11.45 14.81
C TYR A 20 16.31 12.77 15.00
N PRO A 21 15.86 13.41 13.91
CA PRO A 21 15.01 14.60 14.00
C PRO A 21 13.73 14.32 14.77
N CYS A 22 13.62 14.88 15.97
CA CYS A 22 12.39 14.90 16.77
C CYS A 22 12.12 16.34 17.21
N THR A 23 10.85 16.75 17.20
CA THR A 23 10.42 18.13 17.45
C THR A 23 10.37 18.52 18.92
N LYS A 24 10.64 17.60 19.86
CA LYS A 24 10.24 17.76 21.27
C LYS A 24 11.30 17.46 22.35
N LEU A 25 12.54 17.13 22.01
CA LEU A 25 13.57 16.85 23.04
C LEU A 25 14.53 18.01 23.18
N ASP A 26 14.81 18.42 24.42
CA ASP A 26 15.92 19.31 24.73
C ASP A 26 17.22 18.49 24.66
N LEU A 27 17.62 18.15 23.43
CA LEU A 27 18.76 17.29 23.14
C LEU A 27 20.05 17.79 23.81
N ASN A 28 20.16 19.11 24.02
CA ASN A 28 21.24 19.70 24.77
C ASN A 28 21.32 19.16 26.21
N GLU A 29 20.19 19.03 26.91
CA GLU A 29 20.13 18.51 28.28
C GLU A 29 20.54 17.05 28.32
N ILE A 30 19.98 16.23 27.43
CA ILE A 30 20.30 14.79 27.34
C ILE A 30 21.78 14.57 27.01
N LEU A 31 22.33 15.28 26.01
CA LEU A 31 23.75 15.17 25.67
C LEU A 31 24.64 15.69 26.80
N PHE A 32 24.19 16.66 27.60
CA PHE A 32 24.94 17.15 28.76
C PHE A 32 25.01 16.09 29.86
N GLU A 33 23.87 15.50 30.20
CA GLU A 33 23.77 14.39 31.14
C GLU A 33 24.66 13.21 30.73
N ILE A 34 24.62 12.84 29.45
CA ILE A 34 25.36 11.69 28.91
C ILE A 34 26.87 11.96 28.81
N LEU A 35 27.26 13.06 28.16
CA LEU A 35 28.66 13.30 27.77
C LEU A 35 29.48 14.00 28.86
N ILE A 36 28.83 14.78 29.73
CA ILE A 36 29.52 15.59 30.74
C ILE A 36 29.31 15.03 32.14
N ILE A 37 28.06 14.75 32.53
CA ILE A 37 27.75 14.24 33.88
C ILE A 37 28.06 12.73 33.97
N GLY A 38 27.82 11.97 32.90
CA GLY A 38 28.00 10.52 32.89
C GLY A 38 26.86 9.76 33.60
N CYS A 39 25.70 10.40 33.77
CA CYS A 39 24.49 9.76 34.30
C CYS A 39 23.23 10.41 33.72
N ILE A 40 22.15 9.64 33.63
CA ILE A 40 20.83 10.08 33.15
C ILE A 40 19.85 10.08 34.32
N ASN A 41 19.03 11.12 34.43
CA ASN A 41 17.97 11.21 35.42
C ASN A 41 16.61 10.84 34.78
N ASP A 42 15.83 9.96 35.41
CA ASP A 42 14.45 9.69 34.93
C ASP A 42 13.44 10.79 35.33
N HIS A 43 13.92 11.85 36.00
CA HIS A 43 13.15 12.95 36.58
C HIS A 43 12.08 12.50 37.59
N PHE A 44 12.15 11.25 38.06
CA PHE A 44 11.30 10.71 39.12
C PHE A 44 12.15 10.40 40.36
N GLN A 45 12.85 9.26 40.36
CA GLN A 45 13.54 8.76 41.56
C GLN A 45 14.90 8.10 41.29
N ASN A 46 15.22 7.76 40.04
CA ASN A 46 16.43 7.00 39.74
C ASN A 46 17.41 7.80 38.91
N ILE A 47 18.69 7.66 39.26
CA ILE A 47 19.81 8.15 38.48
C ILE A 47 20.54 6.93 37.93
N TYR A 48 20.64 6.87 36.61
CA TYR A 48 21.31 5.78 35.90
C TYR A 48 22.72 6.21 35.53
N LYS A 49 23.73 5.62 36.16
CA LYS A 49 25.13 5.84 35.78
C LYS A 49 25.42 5.15 34.45
N ILE A 50 26.06 5.85 33.53
CA ILE A 50 26.54 5.25 32.28
C ILE A 50 27.67 4.25 32.60
N PRO A 51 27.64 3.02 32.07
CA PRO A 51 28.68 2.02 32.31
C PRO A 51 30.08 2.53 31.94
N GLU A 52 31.12 1.98 32.54
CA GLU A 52 32.50 2.28 32.12
C GLU A 52 32.70 1.90 30.64
N HIS A 53 33.24 2.84 29.88
CA HIS A 53 33.38 2.76 28.43
C HIS A 53 34.66 3.48 28.00
N ASP A 54 35.23 3.05 26.88
CA ASP A 54 36.42 3.70 26.32
C ASP A 54 36.06 4.93 25.51
N ARG A 55 34.94 4.85 24.77
CA ARG A 55 34.51 5.87 23.81
C ARG A 55 32.99 5.93 23.72
N ILE A 56 32.46 7.14 23.68
CA ILE A 56 31.08 7.41 23.26
C ILE A 56 31.12 8.01 21.86
N PHE A 57 30.33 7.45 20.96
CA PHE A 57 30.04 7.99 19.65
C PHE A 57 28.60 8.48 19.64
N VAL A 58 28.39 9.69 19.13
CA VAL A 58 27.05 10.26 18.93
C VAL A 58 26.90 10.57 17.45
N GLU A 59 26.00 9.86 16.78
CA GLU A 59 25.65 10.11 15.39
C GLU A 59 24.44 11.04 15.35
N ILE A 60 24.61 12.23 14.79
CA ILE A 60 23.55 13.24 14.67
C ILE A 60 23.24 13.43 13.19
N SER A 61 21.97 13.31 12.81
CA SER A 61 21.53 13.59 11.44
C SER A 61 21.78 15.05 11.07
N GLN A 62 22.33 15.30 9.88
CA GLN A 62 22.54 16.64 9.33
C GLN A 62 21.23 17.42 9.12
N SER A 63 20.09 16.73 9.06
CA SER A 63 18.76 17.34 8.95
C SER A 63 18.22 17.92 10.27
N LEU A 64 18.87 17.60 11.40
CA LEU A 64 18.51 18.13 12.71
C LEU A 64 18.97 19.60 12.83
N ASN A 65 18.10 20.48 13.34
CA ASN A 65 18.47 21.88 13.54
C ASN A 65 19.61 22.00 14.58
N GLU A 66 20.72 22.61 14.15
CA GLU A 66 21.91 22.85 14.98
C GLU A 66 21.60 23.51 16.33
N GLN A 67 20.53 24.30 16.43
CA GLN A 67 20.11 24.91 17.70
C GLN A 67 19.89 23.89 18.82
N TYR A 68 19.47 22.67 18.49
CA TYR A 68 19.22 21.61 19.48
C TYR A 68 20.48 20.97 20.08
N TYR A 69 21.66 21.19 19.50
CA TYR A 69 22.93 20.64 19.99
C TYR A 69 24.10 21.63 19.92
N LYS A 70 23.80 22.92 19.71
CA LYS A 70 24.79 23.99 19.47
C LYS A 70 25.84 24.11 20.58
N LEU A 71 25.45 23.82 21.83
CA LEU A 71 26.34 23.88 22.99
C LEU A 71 27.56 22.95 22.84
N PHE A 72 27.42 21.85 22.12
CA PHE A 72 28.45 20.84 21.95
C PHE A 72 29.33 21.06 20.71
N ILE A 73 28.93 21.95 19.79
CA ILE A 73 29.72 22.31 18.60
C ILE A 73 30.94 23.17 18.97
N SER A 74 30.88 23.90 20.08
CA SER A 74 31.92 24.86 20.52
C SER A 74 32.87 24.36 21.61
N GLY A 75 32.75 23.10 22.06
CA GLY A 75 33.59 22.51 23.12
C GLY A 75 34.79 21.70 22.61
N ASN A 76 35.60 21.12 23.51
CA ASN A 76 36.71 20.19 23.21
C ASN A 76 36.26 18.83 22.62
N ILE A 77 35.07 18.77 22.01
CA ILE A 77 34.52 17.58 21.37
C ILE A 77 35.05 17.54 19.94
N LYS A 78 35.70 16.44 19.57
CA LYS A 78 36.16 16.22 18.21
C LYS A 78 34.95 15.90 17.32
N SER A 79 34.31 16.95 16.78
CA SER A 79 33.30 16.78 15.74
C SER A 79 33.95 16.35 14.43
N ILE A 80 33.39 15.35 13.79
CA ILE A 80 33.80 14.89 12.45
C ILE A 80 32.57 14.95 11.57
N GLU A 81 32.52 15.95 10.69
CA GLU A 81 31.52 15.96 9.64
C GLU A 81 31.83 14.84 8.65
N CYS A 82 30.94 13.85 8.57
CA CYS A 82 31.08 12.74 7.64
C CYS A 82 30.23 13.00 6.40
N GLN A 83 30.87 13.13 5.24
CA GLN A 83 30.21 13.08 3.94
C GLN A 83 30.53 11.73 3.28
N TRP A 84 29.51 11.06 2.76
CA TRP A 84 29.70 9.77 2.11
C TRP A 84 30.15 9.94 0.65
N ASP A 85 31.16 9.16 0.24
CA ASP A 85 31.58 9.06 -1.15
C ASP A 85 31.92 7.61 -1.56
N PHE A 86 32.12 7.42 -2.86
CA PHE A 86 32.51 6.12 -3.42
C PHE A 86 33.94 5.71 -3.09
N ALA A 87 34.84 6.65 -2.80
CA ALA A 87 36.25 6.35 -2.51
C ALA A 87 36.43 5.70 -1.13
N GLY A 88 35.51 5.95 -0.22
CA GLY A 88 35.49 5.42 1.14
C GLY A 88 34.70 4.12 1.36
N ILE A 89 34.28 3.40 0.31
CA ILE A 89 33.49 2.17 0.48
C ILE A 89 34.32 1.13 1.26
N LYS A 90 33.80 0.76 2.44
CA LYS A 90 34.29 -0.36 3.25
C LYS A 90 33.19 -1.39 3.38
N VAL A 91 33.46 -2.62 2.94
CA VAL A 91 32.44 -3.66 2.89
C VAL A 91 32.58 -4.60 4.08
N LYS A 92 31.50 -4.77 4.86
CA LYS A 92 31.46 -5.72 5.99
C LYS A 92 31.80 -7.13 5.49
N LYS A 93 32.55 -7.91 6.28
CA LYS A 93 32.95 -9.31 5.92
C LYS A 93 31.77 -10.15 5.42
N ALA A 94 30.62 -10.05 6.09
CA ALA A 94 29.39 -10.76 5.71
C ALA A 94 28.85 -10.39 4.32
N GLN A 95 29.10 -9.18 3.83
CA GLN A 95 28.59 -8.69 2.54
C GLN A 95 29.63 -8.82 1.40
N LYS A 96 30.90 -9.08 1.70
CA LYS A 96 31.98 -9.11 0.69
C LYS A 96 31.68 -10.05 -0.48
N GLN A 97 31.03 -11.18 -0.22
CA GLN A 97 30.64 -12.12 -1.28
C GLN A 97 29.69 -11.51 -2.32
N LYS A 98 28.74 -10.66 -1.88
CA LYS A 98 27.80 -9.98 -2.77
C LYS A 98 28.52 -9.00 -3.69
N TYR A 99 29.33 -8.11 -3.11
CA TYR A 99 30.14 -7.13 -3.85
C TYR A 99 31.12 -7.80 -4.81
N GLN A 100 31.77 -8.87 -4.36
CA GLN A 100 32.68 -9.66 -5.16
C GLN A 100 32.00 -10.20 -6.42
N LYS A 101 30.80 -10.77 -6.29
CA LYS A 101 30.04 -11.30 -7.43
C LYS A 101 29.62 -10.17 -8.38
N VAL A 102 28.98 -9.12 -7.85
CA VAL A 102 28.50 -7.99 -8.67
C VAL A 102 29.64 -7.32 -9.44
N CYS A 103 30.76 -7.02 -8.77
CA CYS A 103 31.90 -6.35 -9.42
C CYS A 103 32.60 -7.24 -10.46
N ARG A 104 32.63 -8.57 -10.27
CA ARG A 104 33.15 -9.50 -11.29
C ARG A 104 32.32 -9.44 -12.58
N TYR A 105 31.01 -9.46 -12.45
CA TYR A 105 30.12 -9.34 -13.61
C TYR A 105 30.24 -7.99 -14.31
N LEU A 106 30.35 -6.89 -13.54
CA LEU A 106 30.58 -5.55 -14.10
C LEU A 106 31.90 -5.49 -14.89
N LEU A 107 32.99 -6.02 -14.35
CA LEU A 107 34.27 -6.10 -15.05
C LEU A 107 34.18 -6.96 -16.33
N ALA A 108 33.46 -8.08 -16.28
CA ALA A 108 33.27 -8.94 -17.45
C ALA A 108 32.42 -8.27 -18.55
N LEU A 109 31.49 -7.39 -18.20
CA LEU A 109 30.75 -6.60 -19.18
C LEU A 109 31.66 -5.64 -19.97
N GLU A 110 32.70 -5.12 -19.35
CA GLU A 110 33.69 -4.25 -20.01
C GLU A 110 34.62 -5.03 -20.96
N ALA A 111 34.78 -6.33 -20.76
CA ALA A 111 35.66 -7.17 -21.57
C ALA A 111 35.07 -7.45 -22.96
N GLU A 112 35.95 -7.61 -23.96
CA GLU A 112 35.57 -8.14 -25.28
C GLU A 112 34.95 -9.54 -25.19
N ILE A 113 34.07 -9.89 -26.12
CA ILE A 113 33.35 -11.18 -26.12
C ILE A 113 34.30 -12.38 -26.13
N SER A 114 35.47 -12.24 -26.76
CA SER A 114 36.53 -13.26 -26.79
C SER A 114 37.03 -13.63 -25.38
N ARG A 115 37.11 -12.65 -24.47
CA ARG A 115 37.57 -12.78 -23.08
C ARG A 115 36.44 -13.02 -22.08
N TYR A 116 35.18 -13.01 -22.54
CA TYR A 116 34.03 -13.30 -21.69
C TYR A 116 33.95 -14.81 -21.42
N SER A 117 34.16 -15.21 -20.17
CA SER A 117 34.07 -16.61 -19.74
C SER A 117 32.94 -16.79 -18.73
N MET A 118 31.96 -17.63 -19.05
CA MET A 118 30.85 -17.94 -18.14
C MET A 118 31.31 -18.79 -16.94
N GLU A 119 32.37 -19.59 -17.11
CA GLU A 119 32.93 -20.45 -16.07
C GLU A 119 33.69 -19.63 -15.02
N GLU A 120 34.52 -18.67 -15.46
CA GLU A 120 35.28 -17.78 -14.55
C GLU A 120 34.38 -16.84 -13.75
N LEU A 121 33.17 -16.56 -14.24
CA LEU A 121 32.17 -15.77 -13.53
C LEU A 121 31.62 -16.51 -12.29
N LYS A 122 31.47 -17.83 -12.38
CA LYS A 122 31.00 -18.67 -11.26
C LYS A 122 32.11 -18.89 -10.23
N GLU A 123 33.31 -19.24 -10.68
CA GLU A 123 34.45 -19.58 -9.82
C GLU A 123 35.69 -18.77 -10.22
N SER A 124 35.84 -17.58 -9.63
CA SER A 124 37.01 -16.75 -9.90
C SER A 124 38.10 -16.95 -8.85
N LYS A 125 39.33 -17.16 -9.34
CA LYS A 125 40.57 -17.22 -8.56
C LYS A 125 41.01 -15.86 -8.01
N ASN A 126 40.49 -14.76 -8.54
CA ASN A 126 40.87 -13.41 -8.13
C ASN A 126 39.86 -12.83 -7.12
N ILE A 127 40.37 -12.51 -5.93
CA ILE A 127 39.63 -11.84 -4.86
C ILE A 127 39.88 -10.34 -5.01
N LEU A 128 38.80 -9.58 -5.17
CA LEU A 128 38.84 -8.12 -5.26
C LEU A 128 38.91 -7.53 -3.84
N LYS A 129 39.64 -6.42 -3.70
CA LYS A 129 39.74 -5.65 -2.46
C LYS A 129 38.70 -4.53 -2.44
N ASP A 130 38.51 -3.93 -1.28
CA ASP A 130 37.53 -2.84 -1.07
C ASP A 130 37.77 -1.64 -2.02
N ILE A 131 39.04 -1.34 -2.35
CA ILE A 131 39.38 -0.31 -3.33
C ILE A 131 38.95 -0.66 -4.76
N ASP A 132 38.98 -1.95 -5.12
CA ASP A 132 38.55 -2.40 -6.44
C ASP A 132 37.03 -2.27 -6.58
N PHE A 133 36.28 -2.60 -5.52
CA PHE A 133 34.83 -2.37 -5.49
C PHE A 133 34.49 -0.91 -5.72
N SER A 134 35.22 -0.01 -5.04
CA SER A 134 35.05 1.43 -5.17
C SER A 134 35.23 1.90 -6.61
N ILE A 135 36.32 1.46 -7.28
CA ILE A 135 36.63 1.84 -8.67
C ILE A 135 35.57 1.30 -9.64
N VAL A 136 35.22 0.01 -9.53
CA VAL A 136 34.28 -0.64 -10.45
C VAL A 136 32.88 -0.04 -10.35
N LEU A 137 32.39 0.17 -9.12
CA LEU A 137 31.08 0.78 -8.88
C LEU A 137 31.09 2.25 -9.32
N MET A 138 32.16 2.99 -9.08
CA MET A 138 32.26 4.38 -9.54
C MET A 138 32.19 4.47 -11.08
N LYS A 139 32.91 3.60 -11.78
CA LYS A 139 32.91 3.59 -13.25
C LYS A 139 31.56 3.22 -13.86
N ASN A 140 30.85 2.25 -13.27
CA ASN A 140 29.65 1.64 -13.85
C ASN A 140 28.32 2.11 -13.25
N PHE A 141 28.34 2.79 -12.09
CA PHE A 141 27.14 3.24 -11.38
C PHE A 141 27.18 4.75 -11.08
N SER A 142 28.30 5.30 -10.62
CA SER A 142 28.31 6.69 -10.12
C SER A 142 28.08 7.76 -11.19
N LYS A 143 28.35 7.48 -12.47
CA LYS A 143 28.09 8.43 -13.57
C LYS A 143 26.60 8.77 -13.71
N MET A 144 25.72 7.91 -13.21
CA MET A 144 24.27 8.06 -13.30
C MET A 144 23.66 8.65 -12.01
N LEU A 145 24.46 8.79 -10.95
CA LEU A 145 24.00 9.38 -9.69
C LEU A 145 24.38 10.86 -9.63
N LYS A 146 23.38 11.74 -9.52
CA LYS A 146 23.60 13.15 -9.19
C LYS A 146 24.02 13.33 -7.73
N ASP A 147 23.35 12.64 -6.80
CA ASP A 147 23.68 12.64 -5.37
C ASP A 147 24.24 11.28 -4.93
N LYS A 148 25.39 11.32 -4.26
CA LYS A 148 26.11 10.14 -3.78
C LYS A 148 25.52 9.72 -2.43
N ASN A 149 24.83 8.57 -2.38
CA ASN A 149 24.32 7.99 -1.16
C ASN A 149 24.65 6.49 -1.08
N TYR A 150 25.15 6.05 0.07
CA TYR A 150 25.47 4.65 0.37
C TYR A 150 24.29 3.70 0.13
N TYR A 151 23.06 4.13 0.47
CA TYR A 151 21.87 3.29 0.35
C TYR A 151 21.54 2.94 -1.11
N TYR A 152 21.82 3.83 -2.06
CA TYR A 152 21.65 3.53 -3.49
C TYR A 152 22.62 2.46 -3.97
N VAL A 153 23.88 2.50 -3.50
CA VAL A 153 24.88 1.49 -3.85
C VAL A 153 24.52 0.14 -3.27
N ASN A 154 24.14 0.08 -1.99
CA ASN A 154 23.73 -1.18 -1.37
C ASN A 154 22.50 -1.78 -2.07
N SER A 155 21.49 -0.94 -2.33
CA SER A 155 20.28 -1.34 -3.07
C SER A 155 20.62 -1.94 -4.44
N PHE A 156 21.51 -1.27 -5.18
CA PHE A 156 21.99 -1.75 -6.48
C PHE A 156 22.71 -3.09 -6.35
N VAL A 157 23.64 -3.22 -5.40
CA VAL A 157 24.41 -4.46 -5.18
C VAL A 157 23.50 -5.61 -4.76
N ASP A 158 22.57 -5.38 -3.83
CA ASP A 158 21.64 -6.41 -3.34
C ASP A 158 20.71 -6.88 -4.46
N PHE A 159 20.17 -5.96 -5.26
CA PHE A 159 19.30 -6.30 -6.38
C PHE A 159 20.05 -7.07 -7.48
N VAL A 160 21.21 -6.57 -7.94
CA VAL A 160 22.01 -7.27 -8.97
C VAL A 160 22.43 -8.65 -8.46
N TYR A 161 22.84 -8.76 -7.19
CA TYR A 161 23.25 -10.02 -6.61
C TYR A 161 22.12 -11.07 -6.65
N ASP A 162 20.87 -10.73 -6.25
CA ASP A 162 19.72 -11.65 -6.35
C ASP A 162 19.51 -12.13 -7.79
N GLN A 163 19.59 -11.23 -8.76
CA GLN A 163 19.40 -11.58 -10.18
C GLN A 163 20.52 -12.48 -10.71
N LEU A 164 21.78 -12.19 -10.38
CA LEU A 164 22.94 -12.98 -10.82
C LEU A 164 22.95 -14.39 -10.21
N VAL A 165 22.57 -14.54 -8.94
CA VAL A 165 22.44 -15.86 -8.31
C VAL A 165 21.46 -16.75 -9.08
N ARG A 166 20.38 -16.17 -9.62
CA ARG A 166 19.37 -16.93 -10.38
C ARG A 166 19.83 -17.28 -11.78
N LEU A 167 20.54 -16.35 -12.43
CA LEU A 167 21.21 -16.61 -13.70
C LEU A 167 22.17 -17.80 -13.56
N GLU A 168 23.01 -17.81 -12.52
CA GLU A 168 23.99 -18.87 -12.29
C GLU A 168 23.37 -20.23 -11.96
N ASN A 169 22.27 -20.23 -11.20
CA ASN A 169 21.54 -21.43 -10.77
C ASN A 169 20.54 -21.95 -11.82
N SER A 170 20.33 -21.23 -12.91
CA SER A 170 19.42 -21.68 -13.96
C SER A 170 20.13 -22.61 -14.94
N ASP A 171 19.62 -23.84 -15.05
CA ASP A 171 20.10 -24.81 -16.04
C ASP A 171 19.99 -24.28 -17.47
N PHE A 172 18.99 -23.44 -17.76
CA PHE A 172 18.75 -22.85 -19.08
C PHE A 172 19.88 -21.90 -19.53
N PHE A 173 20.63 -21.33 -18.58
CA PHE A 173 21.70 -20.37 -18.84
C PHE A 173 23.09 -20.96 -18.64
N SER A 174 23.20 -22.27 -18.44
CA SER A 174 24.49 -22.97 -18.55
C SER A 174 25.05 -22.83 -19.97
N GLN A 175 26.39 -22.78 -20.08
CA GLN A 175 27.05 -22.63 -21.38
C GLN A 175 26.59 -23.71 -22.37
N GLU A 176 26.55 -24.96 -21.94
CA GLU A 176 26.12 -26.08 -22.77
C GLU A 176 24.68 -25.92 -23.27
N ASN A 177 23.73 -25.55 -22.39
CA ASN A 177 22.33 -25.40 -22.80
C ASN A 177 22.10 -24.16 -23.67
N LEU A 178 22.81 -23.05 -23.43
CA LEU A 178 22.77 -21.90 -24.32
C LEU A 178 23.33 -22.24 -25.70
N GLU A 179 24.45 -22.96 -25.77
CA GLU A 179 25.03 -23.40 -27.04
C GLU A 179 24.05 -24.33 -27.79
N ARG A 180 23.43 -25.29 -27.10
CA ARG A 180 22.37 -26.15 -27.66
C ARG A 180 21.19 -25.32 -28.16
N GLN A 181 20.70 -24.38 -27.36
CA GLN A 181 19.58 -23.52 -27.74
C GLN A 181 19.92 -22.59 -28.90
N MET A 182 21.17 -22.13 -29.01
CA MET A 182 21.65 -21.23 -30.06
C MET A 182 22.12 -21.96 -31.32
N SER A 183 22.21 -23.30 -31.29
CA SER A 183 22.56 -24.11 -32.44
C SER A 183 21.50 -23.97 -33.55
N GLY A 184 21.91 -23.41 -34.68
CA GLY A 184 21.15 -23.42 -35.93
C GLY A 184 21.66 -24.54 -36.86
N PHE A 185 21.07 -24.68 -38.04
CA PHE A 185 21.37 -25.77 -38.99
C PHE A 185 22.85 -25.86 -39.43
N LEU A 186 23.63 -24.76 -39.33
CA LEU A 186 25.03 -24.69 -39.82
C LEU A 186 26.12 -24.71 -38.73
N GLY A 187 25.81 -24.69 -37.44
CA GLY A 187 26.82 -24.93 -36.39
C GLY A 187 27.96 -23.91 -36.17
N ILE A 188 28.15 -22.91 -37.05
CA ILE A 188 29.29 -21.98 -36.97
C ILE A 188 29.04 -20.89 -35.90
N GLY A 189 30.03 -20.69 -35.00
CA GLY A 189 30.08 -19.60 -34.02
C GLY A 189 29.11 -19.73 -32.83
N ILE A 190 28.68 -20.95 -32.49
CA ILE A 190 27.68 -21.19 -31.43
C ILE A 190 28.15 -20.68 -30.06
N ALA A 191 29.38 -21.00 -29.66
CA ALA A 191 29.94 -20.57 -28.37
C ALA A 191 29.99 -19.04 -28.24
N GLU A 192 30.36 -18.34 -29.31
CA GLU A 192 30.40 -16.88 -29.34
C GLU A 192 28.99 -16.25 -29.29
N LYS A 193 28.01 -16.86 -29.98
CA LYS A 193 26.59 -16.45 -29.89
C LYS A 193 26.03 -16.65 -28.48
N ALA A 194 26.35 -17.77 -27.83
CA ALA A 194 25.93 -18.06 -26.45
C ALA A 194 26.55 -17.04 -25.48
N LYS A 195 27.85 -16.73 -25.62
CA LYS A 195 28.53 -15.67 -24.85
C LYS A 195 27.89 -14.30 -25.04
N ARG A 196 27.60 -13.93 -26.30
CA ARG A 196 26.94 -12.65 -26.62
C ARG A 196 25.55 -12.55 -26.00
N PHE A 197 24.76 -13.61 -26.07
CA PHE A 197 23.44 -13.65 -25.45
C PHE A 197 23.51 -13.58 -23.92
N HIS A 198 24.38 -14.37 -23.29
CA HIS A 198 24.57 -14.31 -21.84
C HIS A 198 25.02 -12.91 -21.39
N LYS A 199 25.96 -12.29 -22.12
CA LYS A 199 26.41 -10.91 -21.88
C LYS A 199 25.27 -9.89 -21.99
N GLU A 200 24.39 -10.03 -22.98
CA GLU A 200 23.19 -9.20 -23.17
C GLU A 200 22.22 -9.32 -21.99
N ILE A 201 21.94 -10.55 -21.54
CA ILE A 201 21.08 -10.80 -20.37
C ILE A 201 21.65 -10.14 -19.11
N VAL A 202 22.94 -10.31 -18.84
CA VAL A 202 23.61 -9.64 -17.72
C VAL A 202 23.49 -8.12 -17.83
N ASN A 203 23.68 -7.55 -19.02
CA ASN A 203 23.56 -6.11 -19.23
C ASN A 203 22.15 -5.62 -18.88
N GLN A 204 21.09 -6.30 -19.35
CA GLN A 204 19.71 -5.92 -19.03
C GLN A 204 19.36 -6.01 -17.55
N LEU A 205 19.91 -7.00 -16.83
CA LEU A 205 19.71 -7.10 -15.38
C LEU A 205 20.36 -5.93 -14.64
N ILE A 206 21.53 -5.49 -15.09
CA ILE A 206 22.25 -4.35 -14.50
C ILE A 206 21.54 -3.03 -14.82
N GLU A 207 21.09 -2.83 -16.07
CA GLU A 207 20.29 -1.67 -16.47
C GLU A 207 18.97 -1.60 -15.70
N LEU A 208 18.31 -2.74 -15.49
CA LEU A 208 17.11 -2.80 -14.64
C LEU A 208 17.44 -2.39 -13.20
N SER A 209 18.53 -2.90 -12.63
CA SER A 209 18.93 -2.55 -11.26
C SER A 209 19.25 -1.06 -11.11
N GLN A 210 19.96 -0.48 -12.09
CA GLN A 210 20.21 0.96 -12.15
C GLN A 210 18.89 1.73 -12.14
N ARG A 211 17.96 1.37 -13.03
CA ARG A 211 16.63 2.00 -13.11
C ARG A 211 15.80 1.83 -11.85
N ILE A 212 15.89 0.72 -11.12
CA ILE A 212 15.12 0.48 -9.89
C ILE A 212 15.75 1.16 -8.67
N SER A 213 17.08 1.28 -8.65
CA SER A 213 17.83 1.79 -7.50
C SER A 213 18.01 3.30 -7.53
N ILE A 214 17.91 3.94 -8.70
CA ILE A 214 18.14 5.38 -8.86
C ILE A 214 16.80 6.13 -8.90
N VAL A 215 16.51 6.90 -7.84
CA VAL A 215 15.34 7.81 -7.78
C VAL A 215 15.73 9.16 -8.40
N GLU A 216 15.70 9.29 -9.73
CA GLU A 216 16.37 10.40 -10.43
C GLU A 216 15.69 11.80 -10.29
N LYS A 217 14.39 11.87 -9.99
CA LYS A 217 13.64 13.14 -10.04
C LYS A 217 13.70 14.05 -8.81
N TYR A 218 14.57 13.79 -7.84
CA TYR A 218 14.78 14.71 -6.70
C TYR A 218 15.63 15.96 -7.03
N SER A 219 16.18 16.07 -8.25
CA SER A 219 17.40 16.85 -8.50
C SER A 219 17.37 17.80 -9.71
N GLU A 220 16.20 18.12 -10.27
CA GLU A 220 16.13 19.06 -11.41
C GLU A 220 16.10 20.54 -11.02
N SER A 221 15.78 20.88 -9.77
CA SER A 221 15.88 22.27 -9.32
C SER A 221 17.26 22.52 -8.70
N SER A 222 18.14 23.15 -9.48
CA SER A 222 19.34 23.84 -9.00
C SER A 222 19.07 24.80 -7.84
N ASP A 223 17.80 25.20 -7.63
CA ASP A 223 17.34 26.02 -6.51
C ASP A 223 17.32 25.25 -5.17
N ILE A 224 17.17 23.91 -5.15
CA ILE A 224 17.08 23.13 -3.90
C ILE A 224 18.44 22.97 -3.21
N GLN A 225 19.54 22.85 -3.96
CA GLN A 225 20.88 22.71 -3.36
C GLN A 225 21.41 24.03 -2.76
N GLN A 226 21.04 25.20 -3.30
CA GLN A 226 21.30 26.49 -2.62
C GLN A 226 20.42 26.68 -1.37
N ASN A 227 19.23 26.06 -1.36
CA ASN A 227 18.30 26.10 -0.23
C ASN A 227 18.65 25.12 0.90
N LEU A 228 19.62 24.20 0.76
CA LEU A 228 20.11 23.38 1.89
C LEU A 228 20.77 24.22 2.99
N LYS A 229 21.16 25.48 2.69
CA LYS A 229 21.73 26.41 3.67
C LYS A 229 20.70 27.35 4.31
N ARG A 230 19.43 27.33 3.89
CA ARG A 230 18.38 28.21 4.41
C ARG A 230 17.11 27.41 4.73
N ARG A 231 16.47 27.78 5.85
CA ARG A 231 15.21 27.24 6.36
C ARG A 231 14.25 26.82 5.23
N VAL A 232 14.02 25.52 5.10
CA VAL A 232 13.11 24.96 4.08
C VAL A 232 11.68 25.22 4.53
N THR A 233 10.91 25.97 3.74
CA THR A 233 9.50 26.25 3.97
C THR A 233 8.63 24.99 3.72
N GLU A 234 7.43 24.94 4.32
CA GLU A 234 6.44 23.85 4.12
C GLU A 234 6.08 23.65 2.64
N GLU A 235 6.10 24.75 1.87
CA GLU A 235 5.84 24.78 0.44
C GLU A 235 6.99 24.17 -0.37
N GLU A 236 8.24 24.43 0.03
CA GLU A 236 9.41 23.77 -0.55
C GLU A 236 9.45 22.27 -0.19
N GLN A 237 9.06 21.88 1.02
CA GLN A 237 8.91 20.45 1.38
C GLN A 237 7.83 19.76 0.53
N ALA A 238 6.70 20.39 0.29
CA ALA A 238 5.64 19.85 -0.58
C ALA A 238 6.03 19.80 -2.06
N ASN A 239 6.92 20.69 -2.51
CA ASN A 239 7.45 20.63 -3.87
C ASN A 239 8.50 19.53 -4.04
N ARG A 240 9.27 19.17 -2.98
CA ARG A 240 10.24 18.05 -3.01
C ARG A 240 9.64 16.69 -3.41
N PHE A 241 8.37 16.44 -3.09
CA PHE A 241 7.71 15.14 -3.32
C PHE A 241 6.72 15.15 -4.50
N ARG A 242 6.60 16.27 -5.24
CA ARG A 242 5.48 16.50 -6.16
C ARG A 242 5.62 15.77 -7.50
N ASP A 243 6.84 15.51 -7.98
CA ASP A 243 7.10 15.07 -9.36
C ASP A 243 7.97 13.79 -9.46
N LEU A 244 7.66 12.74 -8.70
CA LEU A 244 8.35 11.44 -8.78
C LEU A 244 7.84 10.58 -9.94
N GLU A 245 8.12 11.01 -11.17
CA GLU A 245 7.85 10.18 -12.35
C GLU A 245 8.95 9.14 -12.56
N TRP A 246 8.61 7.88 -12.32
CA TRP A 246 9.48 6.75 -12.63
C TRP A 246 9.27 6.27 -14.06
N ASP A 247 10.32 6.44 -14.89
CA ASP A 247 10.40 6.02 -16.30
C ASP A 247 10.69 4.52 -16.48
N VAL A 248 10.83 3.76 -15.37
CA VAL A 248 11.14 2.32 -15.37
C VAL A 248 10.18 1.53 -16.27
N PHE A 249 8.92 1.96 -16.34
CA PHE A 249 7.88 1.30 -17.11
C PHE A 249 7.97 1.53 -18.62
N ASN A 250 8.75 2.49 -19.11
CA ASN A 250 8.80 2.79 -20.55
C ASN A 250 9.76 1.89 -21.32
N ASN A 251 10.75 1.30 -20.65
CA ASN A 251 11.73 0.41 -21.26
C ASN A 251 11.50 -1.05 -20.83
N PRO A 252 11.59 -2.02 -21.76
CA PRO A 252 11.40 -3.42 -21.43
C PRO A 252 12.49 -3.91 -20.45
N PHE A 253 12.16 -4.95 -19.71
CA PHE A 253 13.11 -5.63 -18.82
C PHE A 253 12.78 -7.10 -18.71
N ILE A 254 13.75 -7.89 -18.24
CA ILE A 254 13.61 -9.34 -18.07
C ILE A 254 13.48 -9.71 -16.60
N VAL A 255 12.72 -10.76 -16.33
CA VAL A 255 12.48 -11.30 -14.99
C VAL A 255 12.73 -12.79 -14.99
N PHE A 256 13.47 -13.30 -14.00
CA PHE A 256 13.62 -14.73 -13.76
C PHE A 256 12.37 -15.32 -13.10
N ASN A 257 11.67 -16.17 -13.85
CA ASN A 257 10.57 -17.01 -13.38
C ASN A 257 11.11 -18.06 -12.42
N ASP A 258 10.36 -18.51 -11.40
CA ASP A 258 10.81 -19.53 -10.44
C ASP A 258 11.17 -20.90 -11.05
N SER A 259 10.83 -21.15 -12.31
CA SER A 259 11.25 -22.34 -13.08
C SER A 259 12.69 -22.28 -13.58
N GLY A 260 13.35 -21.12 -13.54
CA GLY A 260 14.69 -20.92 -14.14
C GLY A 260 14.67 -20.21 -15.48
N THR A 261 13.51 -20.09 -16.14
CA THR A 261 13.40 -19.35 -17.41
C THR A 261 13.27 -17.84 -17.18
N ILE A 262 13.32 -17.07 -18.27
CA ILE A 262 13.10 -15.63 -18.24
C ILE A 262 11.77 -15.26 -18.90
N THR A 263 11.14 -14.23 -18.36
CA THR A 263 9.98 -13.56 -18.94
C THR A 263 10.34 -12.11 -19.26
N PRO A 264 10.18 -11.66 -20.52
CA PRO A 264 10.26 -10.25 -20.85
C PRO A 264 8.98 -9.54 -20.42
N ILE A 265 9.17 -8.37 -19.81
CA ILE A 265 8.15 -7.46 -19.37
C ILE A 265 8.26 -6.20 -20.23
N TYR A 266 7.16 -5.79 -20.86
CA TYR A 266 7.18 -4.80 -21.94
C TYR A 266 5.87 -4.03 -22.05
N LYS A 267 5.93 -2.80 -22.60
CA LYS A 267 4.73 -2.05 -23.04
C LYS A 267 4.44 -2.27 -24.53
N ASN A 268 5.49 -2.31 -25.35
CA ASN A 268 5.41 -2.60 -26.79
C ASN A 268 6.25 -3.85 -27.09
N ILE A 269 5.77 -4.69 -28.00
CA ILE A 269 6.45 -5.92 -28.43
C ILE A 269 7.69 -5.60 -29.29
N GLU A 270 7.67 -4.47 -30.00
CA GLU A 270 8.75 -4.06 -30.90
C GLU A 270 10.05 -3.75 -30.16
N VAL A 271 9.95 -3.26 -28.91
CA VAL A 271 11.13 -2.92 -28.10
C VAL A 271 11.81 -4.14 -27.49
N ILE A 272 11.21 -5.33 -27.55
CA ILE A 272 11.83 -6.56 -27.05
C ILE A 272 12.96 -6.98 -28.02
N PRO A 273 14.20 -7.15 -27.55
CA PRO A 273 15.31 -7.59 -28.40
C PRO A 273 15.03 -8.94 -29.08
N GLU A 274 15.37 -9.05 -30.36
CA GLU A 274 15.08 -10.25 -31.17
C GLU A 274 15.73 -11.51 -30.59
N ALA A 275 16.89 -11.40 -29.96
CA ALA A 275 17.56 -12.52 -29.31
C ALA A 275 16.72 -13.11 -28.14
N ILE A 276 15.98 -12.28 -27.41
CA ILE A 276 15.06 -12.73 -26.35
C ILE A 276 13.81 -13.36 -26.95
N LYS A 277 13.29 -12.81 -28.06
CA LYS A 277 12.18 -13.41 -28.81
C LYS A 277 12.55 -14.80 -29.31
N ASP A 278 13.73 -14.94 -29.91
CA ASP A 278 14.24 -16.21 -30.39
C ASP A 278 14.44 -17.24 -29.28
N TYR A 279 15.01 -16.83 -28.13
CA TYR A 279 15.15 -17.69 -26.96
C TYR A 279 13.79 -18.23 -26.49
N ASN A 280 12.80 -17.35 -26.30
CA ASN A 280 11.47 -17.75 -25.83
C ASN A 280 10.74 -18.66 -26.84
N ARG A 281 10.83 -18.37 -28.15
CA ARG A 281 10.28 -19.23 -29.20
C ARG A 281 10.87 -20.65 -29.13
N ARG A 282 12.16 -20.77 -28.82
CA ARG A 282 12.86 -22.06 -28.76
C ARG A 282 12.53 -22.86 -27.49
N ILE A 283 12.41 -22.19 -26.34
CA ILE A 283 11.97 -22.86 -25.10
C ILE A 283 10.52 -23.33 -25.21
N ASN A 284 9.66 -22.55 -25.87
CA ASN A 284 8.23 -22.86 -26.00
C ASN A 284 7.90 -23.83 -27.15
N LYS A 285 8.89 -24.39 -27.87
CA LYS A 285 8.69 -25.25 -29.07
C LYS A 285 7.78 -26.47 -28.86
N PHE A 286 7.58 -26.93 -27.62
CA PHE A 286 6.72 -28.08 -27.31
C PHE A 286 5.28 -27.71 -26.97
N ASN A 287 4.95 -26.42 -26.88
CA ASN A 287 3.62 -25.94 -26.58
C ASN A 287 3.05 -25.22 -27.82
N LYS A 288 2.29 -25.95 -28.65
CA LYS A 288 1.68 -25.42 -29.88
C LYS A 288 0.72 -24.25 -29.63
N ASP A 289 0.26 -24.09 -28.39
CA ASP A 289 -0.61 -23.00 -27.92
C ASP A 289 0.17 -21.83 -27.28
N ALA A 290 1.52 -21.84 -27.33
CA ALA A 290 2.32 -20.71 -26.86
C ALA A 290 2.05 -19.49 -27.75
N GLN A 291 1.14 -18.63 -27.29
CA GLN A 291 0.75 -17.42 -27.98
C GLN A 291 1.98 -16.61 -28.38
N GLU A 292 1.95 -16.15 -29.63
CA GLU A 292 2.71 -15.00 -30.10
C GLU A 292 2.59 -13.87 -29.07
N TYR A 293 3.66 -13.08 -28.90
CA TYR A 293 3.66 -11.97 -27.94
C TYR A 293 2.39 -11.15 -28.09
N LYS A 294 1.64 -11.00 -27.00
CA LYS A 294 0.38 -10.24 -26.95
C LYS A 294 0.60 -8.95 -26.18
N LEU A 295 -0.10 -7.88 -26.56
CA LEU A 295 -0.06 -6.63 -25.79
C LEU A 295 -0.83 -6.82 -24.48
N TYR A 296 -0.26 -6.36 -23.36
CA TYR A 296 -0.90 -6.49 -22.05
C TYR A 296 -2.25 -5.78 -21.95
N ASP A 297 -2.52 -4.78 -22.79
CA ASP A 297 -3.84 -4.13 -22.82
C ASP A 297 -4.94 -5.06 -23.37
N GLU A 298 -4.56 -6.11 -24.09
CA GLU A 298 -5.46 -7.15 -24.61
C GLU A 298 -5.57 -8.35 -23.66
N PHE A 299 -4.81 -8.36 -22.54
CA PHE A 299 -4.84 -9.47 -21.60
C PHE A 299 -6.18 -9.53 -20.86
N THR A 300 -6.72 -10.74 -20.76
CA THR A 300 -7.79 -11.08 -19.83
C THR A 300 -7.24 -11.14 -18.40
N GLN A 301 -8.13 -11.08 -17.41
CA GLN A 301 -7.73 -11.22 -16.00
C GLN A 301 -7.07 -12.58 -15.72
N ASP A 302 -7.53 -13.64 -16.37
CA ASP A 302 -6.96 -14.98 -16.22
C ASP A 302 -5.56 -15.06 -16.85
N GLU A 303 -5.32 -14.40 -17.98
CA GLU A 303 -3.98 -14.29 -18.60
C GLU A 303 -3.01 -13.51 -17.70
N PHE A 304 -3.45 -12.42 -17.05
CA PHE A 304 -2.63 -11.72 -16.05
C PHE A 304 -2.27 -12.63 -14.87
N VAL A 305 -3.25 -13.33 -14.29
CA VAL A 305 -3.02 -14.25 -13.17
C VAL A 305 -2.05 -15.35 -13.58
N GLU A 306 -2.23 -15.95 -14.76
CA GLU A 306 -1.32 -16.97 -15.27
C GLU A 306 0.11 -16.44 -15.41
N LYS A 307 0.27 -15.23 -15.93
CA LYS A 307 1.59 -14.60 -16.08
C LYS A 307 2.25 -14.30 -14.74
N ILE A 308 1.48 -13.84 -13.75
CA ILE A 308 1.98 -13.61 -12.39
C ILE A 308 2.42 -14.93 -11.75
N LEU A 309 1.61 -15.99 -11.87
CA LEU A 309 1.94 -17.31 -11.34
C LEU A 309 3.18 -17.90 -12.02
N GLU A 310 3.36 -17.68 -13.32
CA GLU A 310 4.58 -18.07 -14.05
C GLU A 310 5.84 -17.38 -13.48
N ILE A 311 5.73 -16.09 -13.14
CA ILE A 311 6.85 -15.30 -12.62
C ILE A 311 7.15 -15.64 -11.15
N CYS A 312 6.11 -15.78 -10.33
CA CYS A 312 6.21 -15.74 -8.88
C CYS A 312 6.15 -17.11 -8.19
N VAL A 313 5.85 -18.18 -8.92
CA VAL A 313 5.51 -19.48 -8.31
C VAL A 313 6.11 -20.64 -9.10
N ASN A 314 6.57 -21.67 -8.37
CA ASN A 314 6.99 -22.93 -8.97
C ASN A 314 5.82 -23.78 -9.51
N ASP A 315 6.11 -24.73 -10.39
CA ASP A 315 5.06 -25.50 -11.11
C ASP A 315 4.12 -26.29 -10.17
N ALA A 316 4.63 -26.82 -9.04
CA ALA A 316 3.83 -27.60 -8.10
C ALA A 316 2.72 -26.78 -7.42
N ARG A 317 3.01 -25.53 -7.03
CA ARG A 317 2.03 -24.63 -6.39
C ARG A 317 1.13 -23.93 -7.42
N LYS A 318 1.63 -23.72 -8.65
CA LYS A 318 0.89 -23.08 -9.76
C LYS A 318 -0.47 -23.76 -9.99
N GLU A 319 -0.52 -25.09 -10.06
CA GLU A 319 -1.77 -25.84 -10.29
C GLU A 319 -2.78 -25.72 -9.14
N LYS A 320 -2.30 -25.67 -7.89
CA LYS A 320 -3.15 -25.45 -6.72
C LYS A 320 -3.77 -24.06 -6.74
N LEU A 321 -2.98 -23.04 -7.07
CA LEU A 321 -3.41 -21.64 -7.09
C LEU A 321 -4.31 -21.32 -8.28
N LYS A 322 -4.13 -21.93 -9.45
CA LYS A 322 -5.02 -21.75 -10.63
C LYS A 322 -6.49 -22.05 -10.30
N LYS A 323 -6.76 -22.94 -9.35
CA LYS A 323 -8.13 -23.31 -8.90
C LYS A 323 -8.68 -22.38 -7.82
N SER A 324 -7.87 -21.47 -7.27
CA SER A 324 -8.29 -20.56 -6.20
C SER A 324 -9.16 -19.43 -6.73
N LYS A 325 -10.41 -19.36 -6.28
CA LYS A 325 -11.31 -18.23 -6.55
C LYS A 325 -10.81 -16.93 -5.93
N GLU A 326 -10.04 -17.00 -4.84
CA GLU A 326 -9.58 -15.82 -4.12
C GLU A 326 -8.59 -14.98 -4.93
N LEU A 327 -7.81 -15.61 -5.82
CA LEU A 327 -6.85 -14.93 -6.69
C LEU A 327 -7.52 -14.16 -7.84
N LYS A 328 -8.79 -14.42 -8.14
CA LYS A 328 -9.52 -13.70 -9.20
C LYS A 328 -10.19 -12.40 -8.70
N ASN A 329 -9.87 -11.99 -7.46
CA ASN A 329 -10.49 -10.84 -6.82
C ASN A 329 -9.82 -9.50 -7.15
N LEU A 330 -8.55 -9.46 -7.54
CA LEU A 330 -7.89 -8.22 -7.91
C LEU A 330 -8.05 -7.97 -9.41
N VAL A 331 -8.22 -6.70 -9.81
CA VAL A 331 -8.22 -6.31 -11.22
C VAL A 331 -6.81 -5.95 -11.62
N PHE A 332 -6.26 -6.71 -12.56
CA PHE A 332 -4.98 -6.40 -13.16
C PHE A 332 -5.17 -5.49 -14.37
N THR A 333 -4.46 -4.39 -14.33
CA THR A 333 -4.09 -3.58 -15.48
C THR A 333 -2.60 -3.79 -15.74
N LEU A 334 -2.11 -3.41 -16.92
CA LEU A 334 -0.68 -3.43 -17.22
C LEU A 334 0.15 -2.76 -16.11
N ASP A 335 -0.29 -1.59 -15.64
CA ASP A 335 0.35 -0.85 -14.57
C ASP A 335 0.39 -1.64 -13.24
N ASN A 336 -0.73 -2.19 -12.78
CA ASN A 336 -0.76 -2.96 -11.53
C ASN A 336 0.02 -4.28 -11.62
N PHE A 337 0.02 -4.91 -12.80
CA PHE A 337 0.85 -6.08 -13.07
C PHE A 337 2.34 -5.73 -12.97
N MET A 338 2.76 -4.66 -13.63
CA MET A 338 4.14 -4.19 -13.59
C MET A 338 4.56 -3.79 -12.16
N LYS A 339 3.68 -3.11 -11.42
CA LYS A 339 3.89 -2.78 -10.00
C LYS A 339 4.05 -4.06 -9.17
N LEU A 340 3.19 -5.06 -9.36
CA LEU A 340 3.32 -6.31 -8.62
C LEU A 340 4.67 -6.99 -8.86
N VAL A 341 5.10 -7.06 -10.13
CA VAL A 341 6.38 -7.67 -10.50
C VAL A 341 7.56 -6.94 -9.87
N LEU A 342 7.56 -5.61 -9.87
CA LEU A 342 8.63 -4.82 -9.25
C LEU A 342 8.64 -4.92 -7.71
N ILE A 343 7.46 -4.93 -7.06
CA ILE A 343 7.34 -5.21 -5.61
C ILE A 343 7.93 -6.60 -5.33
N TYR A 344 7.58 -7.60 -6.13
CA TYR A 344 8.09 -8.97 -6.00
C TYR A 344 9.61 -9.04 -6.09
N LEU A 345 10.21 -8.37 -7.08
CA LEU A 345 11.67 -8.33 -7.24
C LEU A 345 12.37 -7.68 -6.03
N ARG A 346 11.80 -6.60 -5.48
CA ARG A 346 12.34 -5.95 -4.28
C ARG A 346 12.19 -6.82 -3.02
N ILE A 347 11.05 -7.50 -2.84
CA ILE A 347 10.84 -8.48 -1.76
C ILE A 347 11.87 -9.61 -1.86
N ARG A 348 12.12 -10.12 -3.07
CA ARG A 348 13.14 -11.14 -3.33
C ARG A 348 14.55 -10.68 -2.99
N ALA A 349 14.92 -9.48 -3.43
CA ALA A 349 16.19 -8.85 -3.10
C ALA A 349 16.30 -8.38 -1.64
N ASN A 350 15.26 -8.59 -0.82
CA ASN A 350 15.19 -8.18 0.59
C ASN A 350 15.38 -6.66 0.80
N MET A 351 14.95 -5.87 -0.19
CA MET A 351 15.05 -4.42 -0.17
C MET A 351 13.87 -3.79 0.58
N PRO A 352 14.09 -2.69 1.31
CA PRO A 352 13.00 -1.87 1.84
C PRO A 352 12.13 -1.31 0.70
N ILE A 353 10.82 -1.27 0.93
CA ILE A 353 9.84 -0.75 -0.05
C ILE A 353 8.98 0.29 0.64
N VAL A 354 8.91 1.51 0.09
CA VAL A 354 8.00 2.56 0.57
C VAL A 354 7.06 2.97 -0.57
N LEU A 355 5.82 2.49 -0.55
CA LEU A 355 4.80 2.76 -1.55
C LEU A 355 4.09 4.09 -1.24
N MET A 356 4.49 5.16 -1.92
CA MET A 356 3.85 6.47 -1.80
C MET A 356 2.70 6.59 -2.79
N GLY A 357 1.50 6.92 -2.34
CA GLY A 357 0.38 7.14 -3.25
C GLY A 357 -0.89 7.54 -2.53
N GLU A 358 -1.93 7.93 -3.26
CA GLU A 358 -3.18 8.38 -2.64
C GLU A 358 -3.89 7.24 -1.89
N THR A 359 -4.79 7.60 -0.96
CA THR A 359 -5.57 6.60 -0.23
C THR A 359 -6.53 5.89 -1.17
N GLY A 360 -6.64 4.56 -1.04
CA GLY A 360 -7.63 3.78 -1.81
C GLY A 360 -7.22 3.45 -3.24
N VAL A 361 -5.96 3.64 -3.64
CA VAL A 361 -5.43 3.22 -4.97
C VAL A 361 -5.03 1.74 -5.04
N GLY A 362 -5.12 0.99 -3.94
CA GLY A 362 -4.88 -0.46 -3.93
C GLY A 362 -3.49 -0.93 -3.46
N LYS A 363 -2.66 -0.05 -2.85
CA LYS A 363 -1.31 -0.39 -2.35
C LYS A 363 -1.30 -1.64 -1.45
N THR A 364 -2.06 -1.61 -0.35
CA THR A 364 -2.15 -2.71 0.62
C THR A 364 -2.71 -3.98 -0.03
N SER A 365 -3.74 -3.84 -0.87
CA SER A 365 -4.37 -4.98 -1.56
C SER A 365 -3.43 -5.66 -2.56
N LEU A 366 -2.56 -4.92 -3.25
CA LEU A 366 -1.59 -5.49 -4.18
C LEU A 366 -0.51 -6.29 -3.44
N VAL A 367 -0.01 -5.78 -2.30
CA VAL A 367 1.00 -6.48 -1.49
C VAL A 367 0.41 -7.71 -0.80
N GLU A 368 -0.81 -7.60 -0.25
CA GLU A 368 -1.53 -8.74 0.32
C GLU A 368 -1.77 -9.84 -0.72
N TYR A 369 -2.15 -9.44 -1.94
CA TYR A 369 -2.32 -10.37 -3.06
C TYR A 369 -1.01 -11.09 -3.40
N LEU A 370 0.09 -10.34 -3.51
CA LEU A 370 1.40 -10.93 -3.77
C LEU A 370 1.83 -11.88 -2.65
N ALA A 371 1.62 -11.52 -1.39
CA ALA A 371 1.95 -12.36 -0.23
C ALA A 371 1.25 -13.73 -0.31
N LYS A 372 -0.04 -13.76 -0.68
CA LYS A 372 -0.80 -15.00 -0.89
C LYS A 372 -0.21 -15.88 -2.00
N ILE A 373 0.24 -15.26 -3.09
CA ILE A 373 0.88 -15.97 -4.22
C ILE A 373 2.18 -16.65 -3.78
N ILE A 374 3.07 -15.90 -3.13
CA ILE A 374 4.40 -16.38 -2.75
C ILE A 374 4.43 -17.14 -1.42
N ASP A 375 3.27 -17.39 -0.82
CA ASP A 375 3.12 -18.07 0.49
C ASP A 375 3.82 -17.38 1.65
N ALA A 376 3.81 -16.05 1.65
CA ALA A 376 4.36 -15.26 2.73
C ALA A 376 3.29 -14.94 3.77
N GLU A 377 3.66 -15.03 5.04
CA GLU A 377 2.85 -14.46 6.12
C GLU A 377 2.78 -12.94 5.97
N PHE A 378 1.60 -12.36 6.09
CA PHE A 378 1.37 -10.94 5.85
C PHE A 378 0.73 -10.27 7.07
N PHE A 379 1.47 -9.34 7.68
CA PHE A 379 1.02 -8.60 8.85
C PHE A 379 0.92 -7.11 8.51
N VAL A 380 -0.17 -6.47 8.93
CA VAL A 380 -0.40 -5.04 8.72
C VAL A 380 -0.41 -4.31 10.05
N LEU A 381 0.35 -3.21 10.14
CA LEU A 381 0.28 -2.23 11.22
C LEU A 381 -0.14 -0.88 10.62
N ASN A 382 -1.31 -0.38 11.03
CA ASN A 382 -1.77 0.96 10.63
C ASN A 382 -1.18 1.99 11.60
N LEU A 383 -0.28 2.84 11.10
CA LEU A 383 0.34 3.88 11.91
C LEU A 383 -0.55 5.13 11.96
N HIS A 384 -0.58 5.75 13.12
CA HIS A 384 -1.22 7.05 13.35
C HIS A 384 -0.48 7.79 14.47
N ALA A 385 -0.77 9.07 14.66
CA ALA A 385 -0.09 9.92 15.66
C ALA A 385 -0.12 9.34 17.11
N GLY A 386 -1.13 8.55 17.45
CA GLY A 386 -1.25 7.90 18.76
C GLY A 386 -0.43 6.61 18.98
N VAL A 387 0.17 6.02 17.94
CA VAL A 387 0.91 4.75 18.06
C VAL A 387 2.18 4.99 18.87
N GLN A 388 2.42 4.14 19.87
CA GLN A 388 3.61 4.18 20.70
C GLN A 388 4.71 3.22 20.20
N GLU A 389 5.96 3.47 20.57
CA GLU A 389 7.11 2.65 20.17
C GLU A 389 6.96 1.17 20.60
N ASP A 390 6.41 0.91 21.78
CA ASP A 390 6.26 -0.44 22.32
C ASP A 390 5.29 -1.30 21.50
N GLU A 391 4.32 -0.68 20.81
CA GLU A 391 3.43 -1.37 19.87
C GLU A 391 4.19 -1.85 18.63
N ILE A 392 5.07 -1.00 18.08
CA ILE A 392 5.93 -1.33 16.93
C ILE A 392 6.93 -2.41 17.33
N VAL A 393 7.57 -2.28 18.49
CA VAL A 393 8.51 -3.28 19.01
C VAL A 393 7.83 -4.62 19.17
N ARG A 394 6.62 -4.68 19.74
CA ARG A 394 5.85 -5.93 19.86
C ARG A 394 5.48 -6.51 18.50
N PHE A 395 5.07 -5.67 17.56
CA PHE A 395 4.73 -6.08 16.20
C PHE A 395 5.92 -6.73 15.47
N VAL A 396 7.09 -6.08 15.50
CA VAL A 396 8.31 -6.60 14.86
C VAL A 396 8.86 -7.83 15.59
N LYS A 397 8.85 -7.86 16.93
CA LYS A 397 9.28 -9.05 17.70
C LYS A 397 8.43 -10.28 17.40
N ASN A 398 7.11 -10.12 17.29
CA ASN A 398 6.23 -11.22 16.92
C ASN A 398 6.58 -11.77 15.53
N ALA A 399 6.78 -10.88 14.56
CA ALA A 399 7.20 -11.28 13.23
C ALA A 399 8.57 -11.95 13.22
N GLN A 400 9.50 -11.52 14.07
CA GLN A 400 10.81 -12.17 14.22
C GLN A 400 10.70 -13.60 14.76
N HIS A 401 9.86 -13.82 15.78
CA HIS A 401 9.59 -15.16 16.29
C HIS A 401 8.93 -16.05 15.22
N ILE A 402 7.98 -15.51 14.46
CA ILE A 402 7.33 -16.24 13.36
C ILE A 402 8.34 -16.57 12.28
N ALA A 403 9.16 -15.61 11.86
CA ALA A 403 10.19 -15.76 10.83
C ALA A 403 11.22 -16.85 11.20
N GLN A 404 11.60 -16.95 12.47
CA GLN A 404 12.49 -17.99 12.99
C GLN A 404 11.88 -19.39 12.87
N ASN A 405 10.55 -19.52 12.99
CA ASN A 405 9.84 -20.80 12.95
C ASN A 405 9.23 -21.12 11.58
N GLN A 406 9.49 -20.31 10.55
CA GLN A 406 9.00 -20.56 9.20
C GLN A 406 9.67 -21.79 8.56
N GLU A 407 8.93 -22.45 7.67
CA GLU A 407 9.43 -23.57 6.88
C GLU A 407 10.48 -23.12 5.86
N TYR A 408 11.37 -24.03 5.48
CA TYR A 408 12.33 -23.81 4.39
C TYR A 408 11.66 -23.87 3.01
N VAL A 409 12.12 -23.02 2.11
CA VAL A 409 11.64 -22.91 0.73
C VAL A 409 12.69 -23.49 -0.20
N ARG A 410 12.24 -24.34 -1.12
CA ARG A 410 13.09 -24.90 -2.17
C ARG A 410 13.64 -23.77 -3.06
N PRO A 411 14.97 -23.60 -3.16
CA PRO A 411 15.57 -22.66 -4.09
C PRO A 411 15.17 -22.97 -5.53
N GLN A 412 15.06 -21.92 -6.33
CA GLN A 412 14.76 -22.02 -7.75
C GLN A 412 15.81 -22.87 -8.50
N GLY A 413 15.33 -23.78 -9.35
CA GLY A 413 16.16 -24.70 -10.14
C GLY A 413 16.73 -25.90 -9.38
N LEU A 414 16.55 -25.97 -8.06
CA LEU A 414 17.05 -27.09 -7.26
C LEU A 414 16.12 -28.31 -7.37
N LYS A 415 16.70 -29.47 -7.67
CA LYS A 415 15.96 -30.74 -7.75
C LYS A 415 15.49 -31.19 -6.36
N ASP A 416 14.41 -31.98 -6.33
CA ASP A 416 13.82 -32.45 -5.07
C ASP A 416 14.81 -33.26 -4.22
N GLU A 417 15.56 -34.18 -4.83
CA GLU A 417 16.58 -34.99 -4.13
C GLU A 417 17.70 -34.13 -3.51
N GLU A 418 18.12 -33.07 -4.22
CA GLU A 418 19.13 -32.13 -3.74
C GLU A 418 18.60 -31.23 -2.63
N PHE A 419 17.33 -30.82 -2.72
CA PHE A 419 16.67 -30.05 -1.68
C PHE A 419 16.53 -30.86 -0.40
N GLU A 420 16.06 -32.10 -0.47
CA GLU A 420 15.96 -33.02 0.66
C GLU A 420 17.32 -33.27 1.33
N THR A 421 18.38 -33.38 0.53
CA THR A 421 19.74 -33.53 1.03
C THR A 421 20.19 -32.29 1.81
N LYS A 422 19.94 -31.09 1.26
CA LYS A 422 20.26 -29.81 1.93
C LYS A 422 19.41 -29.59 3.19
N MET A 423 18.14 -30.00 3.18
CA MET A 423 17.26 -29.96 4.35
C MET A 423 17.84 -30.77 5.50
N ARG A 424 18.27 -32.02 5.25
CA ARG A 424 18.91 -32.87 6.26
C ARG A 424 20.21 -32.26 6.81
N MET A 425 21.01 -31.62 5.95
CA MET A 425 22.22 -30.92 6.38
C MET A 425 21.88 -29.71 7.27
N GLU A 426 20.85 -28.96 6.94
CA GLU A 426 20.39 -27.80 7.71
C GLU A 426 19.84 -28.22 9.10
N GLU A 427 19.08 -29.32 9.17
CA GLU A 427 18.61 -29.92 10.43
C GLU A 427 19.75 -30.44 11.31
N GLN A 428 20.84 -30.91 10.72
CA GLN A 428 22.04 -31.31 11.46
C GLN A 428 22.83 -30.10 11.97
N ASN A 429 22.97 -29.05 11.14
CA ASN A 429 23.68 -27.83 11.51
C ASN A 429 22.94 -27.02 12.58
N SER A 430 21.61 -26.99 12.57
CA SER A 430 20.81 -26.30 13.60
C SER A 430 20.92 -26.89 15.01
N LYS A 431 21.44 -28.12 15.15
CA LYS A 431 21.74 -28.75 16.45
C LYS A 431 23.13 -28.41 16.99
N LEU A 432 23.99 -27.84 16.15
CA LEU A 432 25.30 -27.34 16.52
C LEU A 432 25.14 -25.83 16.70
N ASP A 433 25.18 -25.36 17.95
CA ASP A 433 24.81 -24.01 18.42
C ASP A 433 25.78 -22.89 17.95
N ASP A 434 26.19 -22.90 16.69
CA ASP A 434 27.14 -21.95 16.12
C ASP A 434 26.40 -20.93 15.25
N GLN A 435 26.19 -19.73 15.81
CA GLN A 435 25.57 -18.56 15.14
C GLN A 435 26.32 -18.12 13.87
N SER A 436 27.48 -18.70 13.59
CA SER A 436 28.29 -18.43 12.39
C SER A 436 28.03 -19.38 11.21
N SER A 437 27.17 -20.40 11.39
CA SER A 437 26.85 -21.38 10.34
C SER A 437 26.08 -20.72 9.19
N LYS A 438 26.66 -20.72 7.97
CA LYS A 438 25.98 -20.23 6.76
C LYS A 438 24.73 -21.07 6.50
N LYS A 439 23.53 -20.48 6.68
CA LYS A 439 22.25 -21.07 6.30
C LYS A 439 22.29 -21.47 4.81
N ILE A 440 22.05 -22.74 4.51
CA ILE A 440 22.13 -23.29 3.15
C ILE A 440 20.81 -23.05 2.40
N LEU A 441 19.70 -22.98 3.14
CA LEU A 441 18.35 -22.82 2.62
C LEU A 441 17.66 -21.59 3.20
N ASN A 442 16.80 -20.97 2.40
CA ASN A 442 16.01 -19.81 2.81
C ASN A 442 14.67 -20.27 3.38
N LYS A 443 14.21 -19.60 4.46
CA LYS A 443 12.86 -19.78 5.01
C LYS A 443 11.81 -18.99 4.25
N ARG A 444 10.54 -19.37 4.41
CA ARG A 444 9.38 -18.63 3.88
C ARG A 444 9.41 -17.19 4.38
N LYS A 445 9.00 -16.28 3.50
CA LYS A 445 9.04 -14.85 3.79
C LYS A 445 7.94 -14.45 4.77
N VAL A 446 8.25 -13.49 5.63
CA VAL A 446 7.29 -12.79 6.49
C VAL A 446 7.30 -11.34 6.06
N ILE A 447 6.16 -10.84 5.58
CA ILE A 447 5.99 -9.46 5.13
C ILE A 447 5.33 -8.65 6.23
N LEU A 448 6.04 -7.62 6.70
CA LEU A 448 5.50 -6.59 7.57
C LEU A 448 5.13 -5.38 6.74
N PHE A 449 3.85 -5.01 6.76
CA PHE A 449 3.30 -3.87 6.06
C PHE A 449 2.92 -2.76 7.04
N PHE A 450 3.62 -1.63 6.95
CA PHE A 450 3.39 -0.44 7.75
C PHE A 450 2.56 0.56 6.94
N ASP A 451 1.26 0.64 7.19
CA ASP A 451 0.38 1.59 6.51
C ASP A 451 0.46 2.97 7.18
N GLU A 452 0.35 4.02 6.37
CA GLU A 452 0.41 5.43 6.80
C GLU A 452 1.67 5.79 7.64
N ILE A 453 2.84 5.29 7.21
CA ILE A 453 4.11 5.41 7.96
C ILE A 453 4.54 6.84 8.29
N ASN A 454 4.06 7.82 7.53
CA ASN A 454 4.42 9.22 7.69
C ASN A 454 3.40 10.02 8.52
N THR A 455 2.69 9.39 9.46
CA THR A 455 1.69 10.06 10.32
C THR A 455 2.20 10.37 11.72
N ASN A 456 3.36 9.83 12.12
CA ASN A 456 3.88 9.94 13.48
C ASN A 456 5.39 10.21 13.50
N GLU A 457 5.78 11.40 13.98
CA GLU A 457 7.18 11.81 14.06
C GLU A 457 7.95 11.11 15.19
N ASN A 458 7.26 10.69 16.25
CA ASN A 458 7.89 10.17 17.46
C ASN A 458 8.54 8.80 17.25
N ILE A 459 8.19 8.09 16.17
CA ILE A 459 8.65 6.73 15.88
C ILE A 459 9.67 6.68 14.73
N ASN A 460 10.05 7.84 14.16
CA ASN A 460 10.91 7.89 12.98
C ASN A 460 12.29 7.24 13.19
N GLY A 461 12.87 7.38 14.38
CA GLY A 461 14.14 6.74 14.72
C GLY A 461 14.04 5.21 14.70
N LEU A 462 13.03 4.66 15.37
CA LEU A 462 12.73 3.23 15.38
C LEU A 462 12.41 2.70 13.97
N LEU A 463 11.66 3.45 13.17
CA LEU A 463 11.36 3.06 11.79
C LEU A 463 12.63 3.02 10.92
N LYS A 464 13.57 3.95 11.10
CA LYS A 464 14.87 3.90 10.42
C LYS A 464 15.64 2.66 10.86
N GLU A 465 15.74 2.40 12.15
CA GLU A 465 16.44 1.21 12.68
C GLU A 465 15.89 -0.09 12.05
N VAL A 466 14.56 -0.22 12.03
CA VAL A 466 13.88 -1.39 11.48
C VAL A 466 14.05 -1.49 9.96
N PHE A 467 13.75 -0.44 9.20
CA PHE A 467 13.75 -0.48 7.73
C PHE A 467 15.14 -0.44 7.12
N ILE A 468 16.04 0.39 7.66
CA ILE A 468 17.32 0.71 7.04
C ILE A 468 18.43 -0.14 7.66
N ASP A 469 18.55 -0.10 8.98
CA ASP A 469 19.62 -0.83 9.66
C ASP A 469 19.30 -2.32 9.76
N ARG A 470 18.01 -2.69 9.64
CA ARG A 470 17.49 -4.04 9.87
C ARG A 470 17.82 -4.55 11.27
N HIS A 471 17.63 -3.69 12.26
CA HIS A 471 17.76 -4.04 13.68
C HIS A 471 16.47 -3.68 14.44
N LEU A 472 16.32 -4.29 15.61
CA LEU A 472 15.35 -3.88 16.61
C LEU A 472 16.02 -3.88 17.98
N ASN A 473 16.20 -2.69 18.55
CA ASN A 473 16.97 -2.46 19.78
C ASN A 473 18.38 -3.08 19.70
N GLY A 474 19.06 -2.90 18.57
CA GLY A 474 20.41 -3.42 18.32
C GLY A 474 20.49 -4.92 17.99
N ILE A 475 19.37 -5.64 17.94
CA ILE A 475 19.32 -7.05 17.52
C ILE A 475 19.01 -7.13 16.02
N PRO A 476 19.82 -7.82 15.20
CA PRO A 476 19.54 -7.98 13.76
C PRO A 476 18.21 -8.68 13.49
N LEU A 477 17.46 -8.21 12.50
CA LEU A 477 16.25 -8.86 12.01
C LEU A 477 16.60 -10.10 11.16
N GLU A 478 15.72 -11.11 11.15
CA GLU A 478 15.90 -12.28 10.28
C GLU A 478 15.87 -11.91 8.78
N ASP A 479 16.66 -12.62 7.97
CA ASP A 479 16.79 -12.39 6.53
C ASP A 479 15.50 -12.70 5.72
N ASN A 480 14.59 -13.48 6.29
CA ASN A 480 13.29 -13.78 5.68
C ASN A 480 12.19 -12.78 6.06
N ILE A 481 12.48 -11.74 6.84
CA ILE A 481 11.56 -10.62 7.07
C ILE A 481 11.71 -9.59 5.95
N CYS A 482 10.60 -9.24 5.32
CA CYS A 482 10.52 -8.21 4.29
C CYS A 482 9.68 -7.03 4.80
N LEU A 483 10.21 -5.83 4.64
CA LEU A 483 9.62 -4.61 5.19
C LEU A 483 9.03 -3.78 4.05
N VAL A 484 7.72 -3.53 4.15
CA VAL A 484 6.97 -2.73 3.20
C VAL A 484 6.26 -1.63 3.98
N ALA A 485 6.35 -0.41 3.51
CA ALA A 485 5.60 0.71 4.04
C ALA A 485 4.71 1.31 2.96
N ALA A 486 3.62 1.95 3.39
CA ALA A 486 2.81 2.82 2.55
C ALA A 486 2.67 4.19 3.19
N CYS A 487 2.74 5.24 2.37
CA CYS A 487 2.54 6.61 2.84
C CYS A 487 1.65 7.38 1.87
N ASN A 488 0.98 8.41 2.41
CA ASN A 488 0.31 9.40 1.58
C ASN A 488 1.32 10.49 1.19
N PRO A 489 1.23 11.04 -0.02
CA PRO A 489 2.17 12.07 -0.48
C PRO A 489 1.99 13.36 0.33
N PHE A 490 3.11 14.04 0.62
CA PHE A 490 3.11 15.33 1.31
C PHE A 490 2.72 16.45 0.32
N LYS A 491 1.41 16.78 0.26
CA LYS A 491 0.84 17.75 -0.70
C LYS A 491 0.07 18.87 0.00
N LEU A 492 0.26 20.10 -0.48
CA LEU A 492 -0.53 21.28 -0.09
C LEU A 492 -1.86 21.34 -0.83
N ARG A 493 -2.89 21.87 -0.17
CA ARG A 493 -4.20 22.17 -0.76
C ARG A 493 -4.07 23.32 -1.75
N LYS A 494 -4.85 23.28 -2.85
CA LYS A 494 -4.87 24.38 -3.84
C LYS A 494 -5.72 25.56 -3.38
N LYS A 495 -6.67 25.34 -2.46
CA LYS A 495 -7.54 26.36 -1.89
C LYS A 495 -7.50 26.29 -0.37
N GLU A 496 -7.37 27.43 0.29
CA GLU A 496 -7.64 27.52 1.72
C GLU A 496 -9.10 27.16 1.98
N ILE A 497 -9.32 26.18 2.86
CA ILE A 497 -10.68 25.84 3.30
C ILE A 497 -11.10 26.92 4.30
N SER A 498 -11.76 27.96 3.82
CA SER A 498 -12.44 28.91 4.69
C SER A 498 -13.61 28.19 5.38
N GLY A 499 -13.52 28.02 6.70
CA GLY A 499 -14.67 27.65 7.54
C GLY A 499 -14.76 26.19 8.02
N MET A 500 -13.65 25.45 8.13
CA MET A 500 -13.71 24.08 8.66
C MET A 500 -13.96 24.00 10.18
N THR A 501 -13.67 25.07 10.92
CA THR A 501 -14.12 25.23 12.32
C THR A 501 -15.02 26.44 12.41
N SER A 502 -16.25 26.24 12.91
CA SER A 502 -17.16 27.33 13.22
C SER A 502 -16.62 28.14 14.41
N GLY A 503 -15.62 29.00 14.18
CA GLY A 503 -15.16 30.01 15.16
C GLY A 503 -14.12 29.55 16.20
N LEU A 504 -13.32 28.50 15.95
CA LEU A 504 -12.32 28.00 16.91
C LEU A 504 -10.88 28.31 16.44
N LYS A 505 -10.08 28.98 17.29
CA LYS A 505 -8.62 29.17 17.08
C LYS A 505 -7.91 27.80 17.07
N LEU A 506 -7.04 27.59 16.08
CA LEU A 506 -6.20 26.41 15.89
C LEU A 506 -4.78 26.68 16.44
N SER A 507 -4.05 25.64 16.85
CA SER A 507 -2.62 25.75 17.20
C SER A 507 -1.76 26.00 15.95
N GLU A 508 -0.51 26.46 16.09
CA GLU A 508 0.40 26.66 14.94
C GLU A 508 0.63 25.38 14.14
N ARG A 509 0.80 24.24 14.82
CA ARG A 509 0.91 22.92 14.16
C ARG A 509 -0.36 22.57 13.40
N ASP A 510 -1.53 22.78 14.01
CA ASP A 510 -2.80 22.48 13.34
C ASP A 510 -3.07 23.41 12.16
N LEU A 511 -2.62 24.66 12.24
CA LEU A 511 -2.64 25.62 11.12
C LEU A 511 -1.78 25.12 9.95
N THR A 512 -0.55 24.68 10.21
CA THR A 512 0.32 24.04 9.21
C THR A 512 -0.32 22.80 8.61
N MET A 513 -0.77 21.85 9.44
CA MET A 513 -1.36 20.60 9.00
C MET A 513 -2.70 20.80 8.27
N SER A 514 -3.42 21.89 8.57
CA SER A 514 -4.67 22.23 7.86
C SER A 514 -4.44 22.62 6.40
N LYS A 515 -3.25 23.16 6.06
CA LYS A 515 -2.86 23.49 4.69
C LYS A 515 -2.55 22.25 3.85
N LEU A 516 -2.28 21.12 4.49
CA LEU A 516 -1.98 19.86 3.82
C LEU A 516 -3.27 19.11 3.45
N VAL A 517 -3.20 18.44 2.30
CA VAL A 517 -4.27 17.55 1.80
C VAL A 517 -4.45 16.36 2.75
N TYR A 518 -3.32 15.75 3.12
CA TYR A 518 -3.24 14.63 4.05
C TYR A 518 -2.57 15.12 5.32
N ARG A 519 -3.08 14.70 6.49
CA ARG A 519 -2.42 14.98 7.77
C ARG A 519 -1.20 14.05 7.92
N VAL A 520 -0.13 14.36 7.19
CA VAL A 520 1.11 13.60 7.15
C VAL A 520 2.33 14.48 7.31
N LEU A 521 3.44 13.86 7.66
CA LEU A 521 4.75 14.42 7.89
C LEU A 521 5.68 14.07 6.71
N PRO A 522 6.78 14.81 6.53
CA PRO A 522 7.85 14.40 5.64
C PRO A 522 8.47 13.08 6.13
N LEU A 523 8.82 12.20 5.20
CA LEU A 523 9.55 10.98 5.52
C LEU A 523 11.01 11.29 5.90
N PRO A 524 11.63 10.50 6.80
CA PRO A 524 13.06 10.55 7.05
C PRO A 524 13.88 10.43 5.75
N GLU A 525 14.96 11.20 5.63
CA GLU A 525 15.83 11.21 4.44
C GLU A 525 16.41 9.83 4.11
N SER A 526 16.65 8.99 5.12
CA SER A 526 17.13 7.61 4.95
C SER A 526 16.13 6.69 4.24
N LEU A 527 14.83 6.98 4.32
CA LEU A 527 13.77 6.21 3.66
C LEU A 527 13.48 6.69 2.23
N VAL A 528 13.90 7.91 1.88
CA VAL A 528 13.67 8.52 0.57
C VAL A 528 14.18 7.65 -0.60
N PRO A 529 15.38 7.04 -0.55
CA PRO A 529 15.88 6.14 -1.59
C PRO A 529 14.95 4.98 -1.95
N PHE A 530 14.05 4.60 -1.02
CA PHE A 530 13.17 3.44 -1.15
C PHE A 530 11.74 3.83 -1.53
N ILE A 531 11.45 5.13 -1.67
CA ILE A 531 10.15 5.64 -2.09
C ILE A 531 9.88 5.25 -3.52
N TRP A 532 8.70 4.68 -3.72
CA TRP A 532 8.14 4.41 -5.02
C TRP A 532 6.78 5.09 -5.14
N ASP A 533 6.67 6.01 -6.11
CA ASP A 533 5.41 6.65 -6.44
C ASP A 533 4.48 5.66 -7.14
N TYR A 534 3.45 5.24 -6.40
CA TYR A 534 2.37 4.38 -6.84
C TYR A 534 1.38 5.11 -7.77
N LYS A 535 1.53 6.43 -7.95
CA LYS A 535 0.69 7.34 -8.74
C LYS A 535 -0.81 7.28 -8.37
N SER A 536 -1.58 8.24 -8.86
CA SER A 536 -3.03 8.15 -8.88
C SER A 536 -3.48 7.26 -10.03
N LEU A 537 -4.63 6.60 -9.87
CA LEU A 537 -5.26 5.85 -10.97
C LEU A 537 -5.64 6.82 -12.10
N ASN A 538 -5.36 6.44 -13.35
CA ASN A 538 -5.91 7.15 -14.50
C ASN A 538 -7.38 6.78 -14.72
N GLU A 539 -8.11 7.54 -15.54
CA GLU A 539 -9.55 7.37 -15.74
C GLU A 539 -9.90 5.97 -16.31
N ASN A 540 -9.06 5.41 -17.18
CA ASN A 540 -9.28 4.08 -17.76
C ASN A 540 -9.09 2.97 -16.72
N GLU A 541 -8.07 3.09 -15.87
CA GLU A 541 -7.83 2.15 -14.77
C GLU A 541 -8.97 2.22 -13.76
N GLU A 542 -9.35 3.42 -13.34
CA GLU A 542 -10.44 3.65 -12.40
C GLU A 542 -11.75 3.07 -12.94
N ARG A 543 -12.05 3.25 -14.23
CA ARG A 543 -13.20 2.61 -14.89
C ARG A 543 -13.17 1.10 -14.76
N LYS A 544 -12.02 0.45 -15.06
CA LYS A 544 -11.86 -1.02 -14.95
C LYS A 544 -12.06 -1.50 -13.51
N TYR A 545 -11.53 -0.78 -12.52
CA TYR A 545 -11.72 -1.09 -11.10
C TYR A 545 -13.18 -0.97 -10.68
N ILE A 546 -13.83 0.15 -11.01
CA ILE A 546 -15.24 0.38 -10.70
C ILE A 546 -16.09 -0.74 -11.31
N ALA A 547 -15.88 -1.07 -12.59
CA ALA A 547 -16.63 -2.13 -13.27
C ALA A 547 -16.55 -3.47 -12.53
N LYS A 548 -15.35 -3.90 -12.11
CA LYS A 548 -15.20 -5.14 -11.32
C LYS A 548 -15.86 -5.04 -9.95
N MET A 549 -15.76 -3.90 -9.28
CA MET A 549 -16.42 -3.69 -7.99
C MET A 549 -17.94 -3.80 -8.13
N ILE A 550 -18.52 -3.23 -9.18
CA ILE A 550 -19.96 -3.33 -9.48
C ILE A 550 -20.35 -4.76 -9.86
N GLU A 551 -19.58 -5.46 -10.69
CA GLU A 551 -19.81 -6.88 -11.01
C GLU A 551 -19.88 -7.75 -9.74
N LYS A 552 -18.92 -7.59 -8.83
CA LYS A 552 -18.94 -8.27 -7.52
C LYS A 552 -20.12 -7.88 -6.65
N THR A 553 -20.56 -6.62 -6.75
CA THR A 553 -21.73 -6.11 -6.02
C THR A 553 -22.98 -6.84 -6.47
N TYR A 554 -23.15 -7.00 -7.78
CA TYR A 554 -24.25 -7.73 -8.40
C TYR A 554 -24.25 -9.22 -8.01
N ASP A 555 -23.07 -9.86 -7.96
CA ASP A 555 -22.91 -11.24 -7.50
C ASP A 555 -23.36 -11.41 -6.03
N LYS A 556 -22.87 -10.53 -5.13
CA LYS A 556 -23.22 -10.53 -3.70
C LYS A 556 -24.69 -10.17 -3.44
N ALA A 557 -25.26 -9.30 -4.26
CA ALA A 557 -26.66 -8.92 -4.17
C ALA A 557 -27.60 -10.09 -4.55
N GLY A 558 -27.09 -11.11 -5.24
CA GLY A 558 -27.90 -12.17 -5.84
C GLY A 558 -28.69 -11.71 -7.06
N ILE A 559 -28.30 -10.56 -7.65
CA ILE A 559 -28.94 -10.02 -8.85
C ILE A 559 -28.51 -10.83 -10.08
N LEU A 560 -27.28 -11.37 -10.08
CA LEU A 560 -26.85 -12.39 -11.04
C LEU A 560 -27.50 -13.73 -10.64
N GLY A 561 -28.47 -14.19 -11.42
CA GLY A 561 -29.16 -15.46 -11.18
C GLY A 561 -28.21 -16.68 -11.15
N GLU A 562 -28.61 -17.76 -10.46
CA GLU A 562 -27.81 -18.99 -10.29
C GLU A 562 -27.34 -19.60 -11.63
N SER A 563 -28.18 -19.50 -12.67
CA SER A 563 -27.89 -19.97 -14.03
C SER A 563 -26.74 -19.24 -14.72
N ILE A 564 -26.41 -18.01 -14.31
CA ILE A 564 -25.31 -17.21 -14.89
C ILE A 564 -24.00 -17.48 -14.14
N LYS A 565 -24.07 -17.68 -12.82
CA LYS A 565 -22.91 -18.07 -12.00
C LYS A 565 -22.26 -19.36 -12.50
N SER A 566 -23.07 -20.34 -12.93
CA SER A 566 -22.56 -21.58 -13.52
C SER A 566 -21.88 -21.37 -14.88
N VAL A 567 -22.30 -20.38 -15.68
CA VAL A 567 -21.69 -20.06 -16.98
C VAL A 567 -20.31 -19.41 -16.80
N TYR A 568 -20.14 -18.46 -15.87
CA TYR A 568 -18.82 -17.90 -15.53
C TYR A 568 -17.84 -18.94 -14.95
N LEU A 569 -18.38 -20.02 -14.36
CA LEU A 569 -17.60 -21.14 -13.83
C LEU A 569 -17.20 -22.18 -14.89
N TRP A 570 -17.93 -22.28 -16.01
CA TRP A 570 -17.83 -23.36 -17.00
C TRP A 570 -17.63 -22.84 -18.44
N ALA A 571 -16.76 -21.86 -18.65
CA ALA A 571 -16.37 -21.38 -20.00
C ALA A 571 -15.50 -22.41 -20.78
N GLY A 572 -15.99 -23.64 -20.95
CA GLY A 572 -15.31 -24.73 -21.64
C GLY A 572 -16.18 -25.55 -22.60
N ASN A 573 -17.49 -25.28 -22.73
CA ASN A 573 -18.37 -26.09 -23.57
C ASN A 573 -19.23 -25.25 -24.55
N LYS A 574 -18.97 -25.40 -25.86
CA LYS A 574 -19.36 -24.45 -26.92
C LYS A 574 -20.80 -24.56 -27.47
N GLN A 575 -21.63 -25.50 -27.01
CA GLN A 575 -22.90 -25.83 -27.69
C GLN A 575 -24.20 -25.36 -26.99
N LYS A 576 -24.15 -24.80 -25.78
CA LYS A 576 -25.33 -24.27 -25.04
C LYS A 576 -25.45 -22.74 -25.00
N LEU A 577 -24.75 -22.04 -25.90
CA LEU A 577 -24.32 -20.66 -25.68
C LEU A 577 -25.24 -19.53 -26.18
N LYS A 578 -26.16 -19.74 -27.14
CA LYS A 578 -26.87 -18.60 -27.77
C LYS A 578 -27.83 -17.85 -26.82
N ASP A 579 -28.75 -18.54 -26.15
CA ASP A 579 -29.68 -17.90 -25.20
C ASP A 579 -28.96 -17.40 -23.93
N GLN A 580 -27.80 -17.99 -23.62
CA GLN A 580 -26.98 -17.61 -22.46
C GLN A 580 -26.11 -16.37 -22.73
N PHE A 581 -25.65 -16.17 -23.97
CA PHE A 581 -24.89 -14.99 -24.38
C PHE A 581 -25.72 -13.71 -24.30
N GLU A 582 -26.98 -13.73 -24.76
CA GLU A 582 -27.86 -12.55 -24.75
C GLU A 582 -28.14 -12.05 -23.32
N VAL A 583 -28.32 -12.99 -22.38
CA VAL A 583 -28.47 -12.67 -20.95
C VAL A 583 -27.18 -12.05 -20.39
N ILE A 584 -26.01 -12.62 -20.70
CA ILE A 584 -24.71 -12.08 -20.26
C ILE A 584 -24.45 -10.68 -20.85
N GLU A 585 -24.73 -10.47 -22.13
CA GLU A 585 -24.56 -9.16 -22.77
C GLU A 585 -25.47 -8.09 -22.13
N ARG A 586 -26.72 -8.44 -21.81
CA ARG A 586 -27.63 -7.53 -21.11
C ARG A 586 -27.09 -7.13 -19.73
N PHE A 587 -26.60 -8.09 -18.94
CA PHE A 587 -26.04 -7.81 -17.61
C PHE A 587 -24.73 -7.03 -17.69
N ASN A 588 -23.84 -7.36 -18.62
CA ASN A 588 -22.64 -6.57 -18.86
C ASN A 588 -22.99 -5.12 -19.24
N GLY A 589 -24.01 -4.93 -20.07
CA GLY A 589 -24.53 -3.61 -20.42
C GLY A 589 -25.09 -2.83 -19.23
N GLU A 590 -25.76 -3.49 -18.27
CA GLU A 590 -26.21 -2.84 -17.02
C GLU A 590 -25.04 -2.48 -16.10
N ILE A 591 -24.07 -3.38 -15.92
CA ILE A 591 -22.86 -3.14 -15.12
C ILE A 591 -22.07 -1.97 -15.71
N ASP A 592 -21.91 -1.92 -17.03
CA ASP A 592 -21.21 -0.82 -17.71
C ASP A 592 -21.90 0.52 -17.50
N LYS A 593 -23.24 0.58 -17.57
CA LYS A 593 -24.02 1.80 -17.33
C LYS A 593 -23.88 2.31 -15.89
N ILE A 594 -23.97 1.42 -14.91
CA ILE A 594 -23.81 1.81 -13.49
C ILE A 594 -22.36 2.23 -13.23
N SER A 595 -21.39 1.52 -13.79
CA SER A 595 -19.97 1.85 -13.64
C SER A 595 -19.64 3.21 -14.24
N ALA A 596 -20.19 3.52 -15.42
CA ALA A 596 -20.10 4.85 -16.03
C ALA A 596 -20.76 5.93 -15.15
N THR A 597 -21.94 5.65 -14.57
CA THR A 597 -22.64 6.56 -13.66
C THR A 597 -21.80 6.88 -12.42
N VAL A 598 -21.22 5.85 -11.78
CA VAL A 598 -20.37 6.02 -10.60
C VAL A 598 -19.09 6.77 -10.93
N LEU A 599 -18.45 6.47 -12.07
CA LEU A 599 -17.26 7.19 -12.53
C LEU A 599 -17.56 8.68 -12.80
N LYS A 600 -18.68 8.99 -13.47
CA LYS A 600 -19.12 10.38 -13.67
C LYS A 600 -19.40 11.09 -12.36
N ALA A 601 -20.08 10.43 -11.41
CA ALA A 601 -20.31 10.97 -10.07
C ALA A 601 -18.99 11.31 -9.36
N GLN A 602 -17.98 10.43 -9.43
CA GLN A 602 -16.65 10.73 -8.90
C GLN A 602 -16.00 11.92 -9.59
N ASN A 603 -15.98 11.94 -10.92
CA ASN A 603 -15.37 13.03 -11.70
C ASN A 603 -16.01 14.39 -11.40
N ILE A 604 -17.31 14.44 -11.12
CA ILE A 604 -17.96 15.70 -10.72
C ILE A 604 -17.41 16.19 -9.38
N ILE A 605 -17.26 15.33 -8.36
CA ILE A 605 -16.65 15.72 -7.08
C ILE A 605 -15.19 16.12 -7.26
N LYS A 606 -14.41 15.34 -8.03
CA LYS A 606 -12.99 15.66 -8.33
C LYS A 606 -12.82 17.04 -8.95
N ASN A 607 -13.77 17.46 -9.80
CA ASN A 607 -13.77 18.76 -10.45
C ASN A 607 -14.28 19.91 -9.55
N GLN A 608 -15.24 19.65 -8.66
CA GLN A 608 -15.80 20.67 -7.77
C GLN A 608 -14.92 20.95 -6.56
N GLU A 609 -14.28 19.91 -6.01
CA GLU A 609 -13.38 19.97 -4.87
C GLU A 609 -11.93 19.83 -5.37
N GLU A 610 -11.35 18.63 -5.27
CA GLU A 610 -10.00 18.30 -5.72
C GLU A 610 -9.93 16.81 -6.14
N SER A 611 -8.93 16.41 -6.93
CA SER A 611 -8.85 15.05 -7.53
C SER A 611 -8.83 13.90 -6.52
N TRP A 612 -8.42 14.17 -5.28
CA TRP A 612 -8.31 13.22 -4.16
C TRP A 612 -9.51 13.22 -3.21
N ALA A 613 -10.54 14.04 -3.46
CA ALA A 613 -11.72 14.14 -2.58
C ALA A 613 -12.56 12.83 -2.53
N VAL A 614 -12.40 12.00 -3.55
CA VAL A 614 -13.04 10.68 -3.69
C VAL A 614 -12.00 9.63 -4.11
N SER A 615 -12.25 8.38 -3.72
CA SER A 615 -11.40 7.23 -4.06
C SER A 615 -12.23 5.96 -4.28
N LEU A 616 -11.59 4.84 -4.60
CA LEU A 616 -12.25 3.54 -4.67
C LEU A 616 -12.91 3.13 -3.32
N ARG A 617 -12.54 3.73 -2.18
CA ARG A 617 -13.26 3.53 -0.91
C ARG A 617 -14.70 4.03 -0.99
N ASP A 618 -14.96 5.11 -1.72
CA ASP A 618 -16.32 5.64 -1.93
C ASP A 618 -17.13 4.73 -2.87
N VAL A 619 -16.48 4.11 -3.85
CA VAL A 619 -17.08 3.07 -4.70
C VAL A 619 -17.43 1.84 -3.88
N SER A 620 -16.55 1.42 -2.97
CA SER A 620 -16.83 0.30 -2.05
C SER A 620 -18.01 0.61 -1.14
N ARG A 621 -18.13 1.85 -0.66
CA ARG A 621 -19.28 2.31 0.14
C ARG A 621 -20.56 2.35 -0.72
N PHE A 622 -20.46 2.81 -1.96
CA PHE A 622 -21.56 2.76 -2.93
C PHE A 622 -22.03 1.32 -3.13
N SER A 623 -21.13 0.36 -3.37
CA SER A 623 -21.45 -1.06 -3.52
C SER A 623 -22.19 -1.63 -2.31
N MET A 624 -21.71 -1.33 -1.10
CA MET A 624 -22.36 -1.75 0.15
C MET A 624 -23.78 -1.21 0.26
N LEU A 625 -23.95 0.10 0.05
CA LEU A 625 -25.25 0.76 0.15
C LEU A 625 -26.20 0.37 -0.98
N PHE A 626 -25.67 0.11 -2.17
CA PHE A 626 -26.45 -0.40 -3.30
C PHE A 626 -27.08 -1.75 -2.96
N ILE A 627 -26.31 -2.69 -2.39
CA ILE A 627 -26.84 -3.99 -1.91
C ILE A 627 -27.89 -3.79 -0.81
N TYR A 628 -27.63 -2.85 0.11
CA TYR A 628 -28.55 -2.56 1.20
C TYR A 628 -29.89 -2.01 0.66
N PHE A 629 -29.85 -0.99 -0.19
CA PHE A 629 -31.05 -0.38 -0.75
C PHE A 629 -31.77 -1.28 -1.75
N SER A 630 -31.07 -2.15 -2.49
CA SER A 630 -31.73 -3.11 -3.38
C SER A 630 -32.57 -4.12 -2.61
N LYS A 631 -32.26 -4.37 -1.33
CA LYS A 631 -32.97 -5.31 -0.45
C LYS A 631 -33.96 -4.62 0.49
N ASN A 632 -33.71 -3.37 0.85
CA ASN A 632 -34.43 -2.65 1.91
C ASN A 632 -34.82 -1.22 1.48
N ASN A 633 -35.56 -1.07 0.37
CA ASN A 633 -36.12 0.23 -0.06
C ASN A 633 -37.62 0.35 0.25
N CYS A 634 -38.18 1.53 -0.01
CA CYS A 634 -39.60 1.83 0.20
C CYS A 634 -40.60 0.96 -0.59
N ASN A 635 -40.18 0.24 -1.64
CA ASN A 635 -41.08 -0.65 -2.39
C ASN A 635 -41.48 -1.89 -1.57
N HIS A 636 -40.67 -2.31 -0.60
CA HIS A 636 -40.87 -3.54 0.18
C HIS A 636 -41.67 -3.34 1.49
N ASP A 637 -42.24 -2.15 1.70
CA ASP A 637 -43.01 -1.84 2.90
C ASP A 637 -44.43 -2.41 2.83
N GLU A 638 -44.63 -3.61 3.38
CA GLU A 638 -45.97 -4.21 3.56
C GLU A 638 -46.84 -3.37 4.52
N ASN A 639 -48.07 -3.06 4.05
CA ASN A 639 -49.13 -2.23 4.66
C ASN A 639 -49.08 -0.73 4.32
N GLN A 640 -49.43 -0.39 3.07
CA GLN A 640 -50.05 0.90 2.80
C GLN A 640 -51.55 0.82 3.15
N SER A 641 -52.01 1.72 4.03
CA SER A 641 -53.42 1.97 4.31
C SER A 641 -54.21 2.19 3.01
N ILE A 642 -55.49 1.83 3.02
CA ILE A 642 -56.39 1.89 1.86
C ILE A 642 -56.46 3.31 1.24
N GLU A 643 -56.22 4.38 2.01
CA GLU A 643 -56.14 5.75 1.48
C GLU A 643 -54.91 6.01 0.61
N ASN A 644 -53.79 5.31 0.83
CA ASN A 644 -52.60 5.42 -0.02
C ASN A 644 -52.66 4.51 -1.26
N LYS A 645 -53.64 3.58 -1.36
CA LYS A 645 -53.84 2.77 -2.57
C LYS A 645 -54.21 3.62 -3.81
N ILE A 646 -54.79 4.80 -3.61
CA ILE A 646 -55.12 5.71 -4.71
C ILE A 646 -53.84 6.40 -5.23
N LEU A 647 -52.84 6.66 -4.36
CA LEU A 647 -51.50 7.10 -4.78
C LEU A 647 -50.61 5.93 -5.28
N SER A 648 -50.82 4.71 -4.77
CA SER A 648 -50.02 3.54 -5.12
C SER A 648 -50.34 2.95 -6.49
N SER A 649 -51.45 3.35 -7.12
CA SER A 649 -51.71 3.02 -8.53
C SER A 649 -50.72 3.69 -9.50
N GLN A 650 -49.90 4.64 -9.02
CA GLN A 650 -48.74 5.22 -9.72
C GLN A 650 -47.38 4.65 -9.25
N GLN A 651 -47.36 3.72 -8.29
CA GLN A 651 -46.16 3.02 -7.80
C GLN A 651 -46.10 1.65 -8.49
N SER A 652 -45.15 1.31 -9.37
CA SER A 652 -43.72 1.58 -9.35
C SER A 652 -43.21 2.02 -10.73
N LYS A 653 -42.89 3.31 -10.90
CA LYS A 653 -42.24 3.81 -12.12
C LYS A 653 -40.79 3.34 -12.28
N TYR A 654 -40.16 2.86 -11.19
CA TYR A 654 -38.76 2.45 -11.14
C TYR A 654 -38.60 1.10 -10.44
N ASN A 655 -37.63 0.31 -10.86
CA ASN A 655 -37.31 -0.98 -10.24
C ASN A 655 -36.38 -0.80 -9.02
N ASP A 656 -36.14 -1.89 -8.28
CA ASP A 656 -35.33 -1.87 -7.06
C ASP A 656 -33.86 -1.47 -7.30
N THR A 657 -33.30 -1.83 -8.45
CA THR A 657 -31.91 -1.48 -8.81
C THR A 657 -31.75 0.00 -9.15
N GLU A 658 -32.76 0.61 -9.79
CA GLU A 658 -32.81 2.03 -10.09
C GLU A 658 -32.94 2.88 -8.82
N ILE A 659 -33.80 2.47 -7.88
CA ILE A 659 -33.94 3.15 -6.58
C ILE A 659 -32.64 3.02 -5.78
N ALA A 660 -32.05 1.82 -5.74
CA ALA A 660 -30.78 1.59 -5.05
C ALA A 660 -29.64 2.42 -5.63
N LEU A 661 -29.58 2.55 -6.96
CA LEU A 661 -28.60 3.40 -7.65
C LEU A 661 -28.71 4.86 -7.18
N VAL A 662 -29.91 5.43 -7.21
CA VAL A 662 -30.15 6.84 -6.83
C VAL A 662 -29.80 7.08 -5.37
N LEU A 663 -30.27 6.22 -4.46
CA LEU A 663 -30.03 6.37 -3.02
C LEU A 663 -28.55 6.20 -2.67
N ALA A 664 -27.84 5.25 -3.29
CA ALA A 664 -26.42 5.06 -3.08
C ALA A 664 -25.58 6.22 -3.64
N ILE A 665 -25.93 6.78 -4.82
CA ILE A 665 -25.27 7.98 -5.36
C ILE A 665 -25.52 9.19 -4.45
N TYR A 666 -26.76 9.39 -4.02
CA TYR A 666 -27.13 10.50 -3.14
C TYR A 666 -26.33 10.46 -1.83
N PHE A 667 -26.27 9.28 -1.21
CA PHE A 667 -25.57 9.08 0.06
C PHE A 667 -24.04 9.20 -0.09
N CYS A 668 -23.45 8.62 -1.13
CA CYS A 668 -21.99 8.62 -1.26
C CYS A 668 -21.40 9.94 -1.76
N TYR A 669 -22.12 10.68 -2.60
CA TYR A 669 -21.57 11.84 -3.31
C TYR A 669 -22.33 13.14 -3.02
N VAL A 670 -23.67 13.14 -3.12
CA VAL A 670 -24.46 14.38 -3.05
C VAL A 670 -24.50 14.96 -1.64
N ILE A 671 -24.77 14.14 -0.63
CA ILE A 671 -24.99 14.63 0.75
C ILE A 671 -23.73 15.21 1.39
N ARG A 672 -22.54 14.83 0.89
CA ARG A 672 -21.24 15.34 1.34
C ARG A 672 -21.05 16.81 0.97
N ILE A 673 -21.68 17.27 -0.11
CA ILE A 673 -21.59 18.66 -0.58
C ILE A 673 -22.36 19.54 0.41
N SER A 674 -21.70 20.53 1.02
CA SER A 674 -22.34 21.39 2.04
C SER A 674 -23.32 22.42 1.46
N ASN A 675 -23.09 22.89 0.22
CA ASN A 675 -23.90 23.90 -0.44
C ASN A 675 -25.06 23.26 -1.24
N GLN A 676 -26.30 23.66 -0.95
CA GLN A 676 -27.50 23.09 -1.59
C GLN A 676 -27.59 23.37 -3.10
N ASP A 677 -27.15 24.53 -3.58
CA ASP A 677 -27.16 24.84 -5.01
C ASP A 677 -26.13 23.99 -5.76
N LYS A 678 -24.96 23.75 -5.14
CA LYS A 678 -23.97 22.81 -5.68
C LYS A 678 -24.50 21.36 -5.74
N ARG A 679 -25.35 20.95 -4.79
CA ARG A 679 -26.04 19.64 -4.85
C ARG A 679 -26.97 19.54 -6.05
N LYS A 680 -27.76 20.59 -6.32
CA LYS A 680 -28.64 20.63 -7.52
C LYS A 680 -27.81 20.59 -8.80
N GLN A 681 -26.77 21.41 -8.88
CA GLN A 681 -25.83 21.41 -10.01
C GLN A 681 -25.15 20.05 -10.21
N PHE A 682 -24.83 19.32 -9.13
CA PHE A 682 -24.30 17.97 -9.22
C PHE A 682 -25.27 17.04 -9.95
N ILE A 683 -26.55 17.04 -9.56
CA ILE A 683 -27.58 16.16 -10.12
C ILE A 683 -27.82 16.52 -11.60
N GLU A 684 -27.92 17.82 -11.92
CA GLU A 684 -28.07 18.29 -13.30
C GLU A 684 -26.86 17.89 -14.16
N LYS A 685 -25.64 18.10 -13.66
CA LYS A 685 -24.42 17.75 -14.37
C LYS A 685 -24.29 16.25 -14.58
N LEU A 686 -24.63 15.43 -13.59
CA LEU A 686 -24.62 13.98 -13.71
C LEU A 686 -25.54 13.51 -14.84
N ASN A 687 -26.75 14.06 -14.91
CA ASN A 687 -27.69 13.75 -15.98
C ASN A 687 -27.17 14.20 -17.35
N ASN A 688 -26.61 15.41 -17.44
CA ASN A 688 -26.08 15.96 -18.69
C ASN A 688 -24.85 15.19 -19.20
N ASP A 689 -23.92 14.82 -18.32
CA ASP A 689 -22.69 14.10 -18.65
C ASP A 689 -22.97 12.66 -19.12
N LEU A 690 -24.09 12.06 -18.70
CA LEU A 690 -24.56 10.75 -19.17
C LEU A 690 -25.36 10.86 -20.48
N GLY A 691 -26.02 11.98 -20.74
CA GLY A 691 -26.75 12.25 -21.98
C GLY A 691 -27.79 11.17 -22.30
N ILE A 692 -27.75 10.61 -23.52
CA ILE A 692 -28.67 9.55 -23.99
C ILE A 692 -28.51 8.25 -23.18
N GLN A 693 -27.38 8.06 -22.49
CA GLN A 693 -27.12 6.88 -21.66
C GLN A 693 -27.71 7.00 -20.24
N ALA A 694 -28.27 8.16 -19.88
CA ALA A 694 -28.85 8.39 -18.56
C ALA A 694 -30.09 7.51 -18.35
N LEU A 695 -30.12 6.79 -17.23
CA LEU A 695 -31.30 6.06 -16.80
C LEU A 695 -32.42 7.04 -16.41
N PRO A 696 -33.70 6.73 -16.67
CA PRO A 696 -34.81 7.62 -16.32
C PRO A 696 -34.85 8.02 -14.84
N CYS A 697 -34.37 7.16 -13.93
CA CYS A 697 -34.28 7.45 -12.50
C CYS A 697 -33.26 8.55 -12.15
N LEU A 698 -32.30 8.84 -13.03
CA LEU A 698 -31.25 9.86 -12.83
C LEU A 698 -31.68 11.27 -13.28
N LEU A 699 -32.83 11.41 -13.95
CA LEU A 699 -33.38 12.72 -14.27
C LEU A 699 -33.58 13.54 -12.98
N PRO A 700 -33.22 14.84 -12.92
CA PRO A 700 -33.17 15.59 -11.67
C PRO A 700 -34.45 15.55 -10.83
N GLN A 701 -35.62 15.64 -11.47
CA GLN A 701 -36.92 15.55 -10.81
C GLN A 701 -37.16 14.15 -10.20
N ASN A 702 -36.85 13.10 -10.96
CA ASN A 702 -37.04 11.71 -10.53
C ASN A 702 -36.05 11.35 -9.42
N PHE A 703 -34.80 11.76 -9.56
CA PHE A 703 -33.76 11.58 -8.54
C PHE A 703 -34.19 12.20 -7.22
N THR A 704 -34.65 13.45 -7.25
CA THR A 704 -35.11 14.18 -6.05
C THR A 704 -36.33 13.50 -5.43
N ASN A 705 -37.28 13.05 -6.23
CA ASN A 705 -38.49 12.37 -5.75
C ASN A 705 -38.15 11.03 -5.06
N ILE A 706 -37.28 10.21 -5.64
CA ILE A 706 -36.86 8.93 -5.05
C ILE A 706 -36.20 9.17 -3.68
N VAL A 707 -35.28 10.14 -3.60
CA VAL A 707 -34.62 10.51 -2.34
C VAL A 707 -35.64 10.98 -1.30
N LEU A 708 -36.57 11.86 -1.68
CA LEU A 708 -37.60 12.36 -0.77
C LEU A 708 -38.54 11.24 -0.29
N MET A 709 -38.90 10.29 -1.15
CA MET A 709 -39.71 9.14 -0.77
C MET A 709 -39.02 8.31 0.33
N GLU A 710 -37.73 8.01 0.15
CA GLU A 710 -36.97 7.24 1.14
C GLU A 710 -36.72 8.02 2.44
N GLN A 711 -36.48 9.33 2.36
CA GLN A 711 -36.34 10.19 3.55
C GLN A 711 -37.65 10.25 4.36
N ASN A 712 -38.79 10.32 3.68
CA ASN A 712 -40.10 10.37 4.33
C ASN A 712 -40.55 9.00 4.84
N ARG A 713 -40.04 7.89 4.27
CA ARG A 713 -40.34 6.50 4.67
C ARG A 713 -40.28 6.33 6.19
N PHE A 714 -39.17 6.71 6.80
CA PHE A 714 -38.96 6.59 8.24
C PHE A 714 -39.74 7.64 9.02
N LEU A 715 -39.67 8.91 8.62
CA LEU A 715 -40.24 10.02 9.40
C LEU A 715 -41.77 9.90 9.53
N ASN A 716 -42.46 9.44 8.48
CA ASN A 716 -43.92 9.29 8.49
C ASN A 716 -44.43 8.24 9.48
N GLN A 717 -43.55 7.33 9.92
CA GLN A 717 -43.86 6.27 10.87
C GLN A 717 -43.40 6.59 12.30
N MET A 718 -42.63 7.67 12.48
CA MET A 718 -42.16 8.12 13.80
C MET A 718 -43.21 8.95 14.53
N GLU A 719 -43.29 8.81 15.85
CA GLU A 719 -44.11 9.66 16.71
C GLU A 719 -43.42 11.03 16.93
N ILE A 720 -43.91 12.06 16.25
CA ILE A 720 -43.39 13.43 16.35
C ILE A 720 -44.32 14.25 17.25
N LYS A 721 -43.76 14.89 18.30
CA LYS A 721 -44.53 15.75 19.19
C LYS A 721 -45.05 16.99 18.44
N VAL A 722 -46.25 17.43 18.80
CA VAL A 722 -46.85 18.69 18.34
C VAL A 722 -45.88 19.85 18.64
N GLY A 723 -45.56 20.65 17.62
CA GLY A 723 -44.61 21.77 17.71
C GLY A 723 -43.22 21.51 17.10
N ILE A 724 -42.89 20.27 16.70
CA ILE A 724 -41.66 19.99 15.93
C ILE A 724 -41.95 20.15 14.43
N GLY A 725 -41.28 21.12 13.79
CA GLY A 725 -41.36 21.29 12.34
C GLY A 725 -40.62 20.19 11.57
N LYS A 726 -41.27 19.62 10.54
CA LYS A 726 -40.65 18.66 9.60
C LYS A 726 -39.76 19.39 8.60
N SER A 727 -38.55 19.78 9.03
CA SER A 727 -37.58 20.44 8.14
C SER A 727 -36.82 19.44 7.27
N GLN A 728 -36.33 19.91 6.11
CA GLN A 728 -35.46 19.11 5.24
C GLN A 728 -34.18 18.62 5.97
N THR A 729 -33.62 19.44 6.86
CA THR A 729 -32.45 19.06 7.68
C THR A 729 -32.77 17.91 8.63
N LEU A 730 -33.97 17.89 9.22
CA LEU A 730 -34.39 16.79 10.09
C LEU A 730 -34.57 15.49 9.30
N LEU A 731 -35.19 15.57 8.11
CA LEU A 731 -35.34 14.44 7.18
C LEU A 731 -34.00 13.84 6.77
N GLU A 732 -33.06 14.69 6.34
CA GLU A 732 -31.70 14.28 5.96
C GLU A 732 -30.96 13.63 7.12
N ASN A 733 -30.94 14.26 8.30
CA ASN A 733 -30.26 13.71 9.47
C ASN A 733 -30.82 12.34 9.85
N ILE A 734 -32.15 12.17 9.83
CA ILE A 734 -32.78 10.89 10.19
C ILE A 734 -32.39 9.80 9.20
N PHE A 735 -32.53 10.08 7.89
CA PHE A 735 -32.16 9.15 6.84
C PHE A 735 -30.69 8.72 6.93
N VAL A 736 -29.77 9.69 7.11
CA VAL A 736 -28.33 9.40 7.16
C VAL A 736 -27.96 8.61 8.41
N ILE A 737 -28.43 9.03 9.59
CA ILE A 737 -28.11 8.33 10.85
C ILE A 737 -28.60 6.88 10.80
N ILE A 738 -29.83 6.64 10.37
CA ILE A 738 -30.39 5.29 10.26
C ILE A 738 -29.55 4.45 9.30
N THR A 739 -29.31 4.97 8.09
CA THR A 739 -28.53 4.26 7.06
C THR A 739 -27.12 3.93 7.55
N CYS A 740 -26.47 4.86 8.25
CA CYS A 740 -25.15 4.65 8.87
C CYS A 740 -25.16 3.57 9.94
N ILE A 741 -26.09 3.62 10.90
CA ILE A 741 -26.15 2.63 11.99
C ILE A 741 -26.48 1.23 11.45
N LEU A 742 -27.39 1.13 10.48
CA LEU A 742 -27.77 -0.17 9.92
C LEU A 742 -26.63 -0.81 9.11
N ASN A 743 -25.77 -0.01 8.48
CA ASN A 743 -24.65 -0.49 7.66
C ASN A 743 -23.27 -0.36 8.35
N ASP A 744 -23.23 -0.04 9.65
CA ASP A 744 -21.99 0.12 10.43
C ASP A 744 -21.00 1.13 9.82
N ILE A 745 -21.54 2.20 9.23
CA ILE A 745 -20.76 3.30 8.62
C ILE A 745 -20.57 4.40 9.68
N PRO A 746 -19.33 4.74 10.06
CA PRO A 746 -19.06 5.87 10.95
C PRO A 746 -19.57 7.18 10.36
N LEU A 747 -20.24 7.99 11.19
CA LEU A 747 -20.88 9.24 10.77
C LEU A 747 -20.40 10.41 11.63
N ILE A 748 -19.94 11.47 10.97
CA ILE A 748 -19.65 12.76 11.59
C ILE A 748 -20.67 13.76 11.07
N ILE A 749 -21.49 14.31 11.96
CA ILE A 749 -22.49 15.34 11.60
C ILE A 749 -22.02 16.69 12.14
N THR A 750 -21.58 17.56 11.23
CA THR A 750 -21.21 18.94 11.57
C THR A 750 -22.39 19.88 11.33
N GLY A 751 -22.49 20.94 12.13
CA GLY A 751 -23.49 21.97 11.92
C GLY A 751 -23.59 22.92 13.11
N LYS A 752 -24.22 24.09 12.92
CA LYS A 752 -24.45 25.05 14.00
C LYS A 752 -25.32 24.44 15.12
N PRO A 753 -25.24 24.95 16.36
CA PRO A 753 -26.22 24.63 17.40
C PRO A 753 -27.65 24.85 16.88
N GLY A 754 -28.58 23.95 17.24
CA GLY A 754 -29.96 24.00 16.76
C GLY A 754 -30.22 23.37 15.37
N SER A 755 -29.23 22.76 14.71
CA SER A 755 -29.41 22.10 13.40
C SER A 755 -30.06 20.70 13.46
N SER A 756 -30.94 20.46 14.43
CA SER A 756 -31.73 19.23 14.62
C SER A 756 -30.95 17.90 14.73
N LYS A 757 -29.64 17.92 15.05
CA LYS A 757 -28.79 16.72 15.16
C LYS A 757 -29.19 15.82 16.33
N THR A 758 -29.15 16.37 17.54
CA THR A 758 -29.54 15.67 18.78
C THR A 758 -31.01 15.28 18.76
N LEU A 759 -31.87 16.11 18.16
CA LEU A 759 -33.29 15.82 17.98
C LEU A 759 -33.50 14.58 17.09
N ALA A 760 -32.83 14.51 15.93
CA ALA A 760 -32.91 13.36 15.03
C ALA A 760 -32.49 12.06 15.76
N MET A 761 -31.36 12.09 16.47
CA MET A 761 -30.88 10.91 17.21
C MET A 761 -31.87 10.46 18.30
N ASN A 762 -32.47 11.41 19.03
CA ASN A 762 -33.47 11.10 20.05
C ASN A 762 -34.76 10.47 19.48
N LEU A 763 -35.20 10.92 18.29
CA LEU A 763 -36.36 10.33 17.61
C LEU A 763 -36.05 8.90 17.14
N ILE A 764 -34.86 8.68 16.61
CA ILE A 764 -34.40 7.36 16.18
C ILE A 764 -34.36 6.39 17.36
N LEU A 765 -33.72 6.75 18.46
CA LEU A 765 -33.62 5.87 19.65
C LEU A 765 -34.98 5.55 20.29
N LYS A 766 -35.97 6.44 20.16
CA LYS A 766 -37.35 6.14 20.60
C LYS A 766 -38.06 5.16 19.69
N SER A 767 -37.78 5.23 18.39
CA SER A 767 -38.47 4.43 17.36
C SER A 767 -37.85 3.03 17.20
N PHE A 768 -36.52 2.94 17.17
CA PHE A 768 -35.74 1.72 16.98
C PHE A 768 -35.54 0.95 18.30
N ARG A 769 -36.62 0.32 18.76
CA ARG A 769 -36.65 -0.53 19.97
C ARG A 769 -36.74 -2.03 19.66
N GLY A 770 -36.53 -2.43 18.40
CA GLY A 770 -36.72 -3.80 17.95
C GLY A 770 -38.15 -4.28 18.19
N ASN A 771 -38.31 -5.51 18.68
CA ASN A 771 -39.62 -6.10 18.97
C ASN A 771 -40.46 -5.29 19.98
N LEU A 772 -39.83 -4.44 20.78
CA LEU A 772 -40.48 -3.57 21.76
C LEU A 772 -40.99 -2.24 21.17
N SER A 773 -40.82 -2.01 19.87
CA SER A 773 -41.35 -0.81 19.22
C SER A 773 -42.88 -0.85 19.13
N SER A 774 -43.54 0.30 19.29
CA SER A 774 -45.00 0.43 19.15
C SER A 774 -45.45 0.24 17.69
N ASN A 775 -44.61 0.67 16.73
CA ASN A 775 -44.91 0.62 15.31
C ASN A 775 -44.43 -0.71 14.69
N THR A 776 -45.31 -1.37 13.93
CA THR A 776 -45.01 -2.64 13.23
C THR A 776 -43.86 -2.51 12.23
N PHE A 777 -43.70 -1.34 11.61
CA PHE A 777 -42.57 -1.07 10.72
C PHE A 777 -41.22 -1.18 11.44
N PHE A 778 -41.07 -0.50 12.59
CA PHE A 778 -39.80 -0.46 13.32
C PHE A 778 -39.45 -1.78 14.00
N LYS A 779 -40.41 -2.68 14.20
CA LYS A 779 -40.15 -4.04 14.71
C LYS A 779 -39.28 -4.87 13.77
N LYS A 780 -39.25 -4.55 12.47
CA LYS A 780 -38.39 -5.23 11.47
C LYS A 780 -36.91 -4.88 11.64
N PHE A 781 -36.58 -3.81 12.35
CA PHE A 781 -35.22 -3.30 12.51
C PHE A 781 -34.65 -3.63 13.91
N PRO A 782 -33.32 -3.68 14.08
CA PRO A 782 -32.71 -3.91 15.38
C PRO A 782 -32.97 -2.75 16.36
N ALA A 783 -33.00 -3.07 17.66
CA ALA A 783 -33.01 -2.05 18.70
C ALA A 783 -31.64 -1.37 18.80
N PHE A 784 -31.60 -0.04 18.88
CA PHE A 784 -30.35 0.70 19.05
C PHE A 784 -30.05 0.98 20.51
N VAL A 785 -28.87 0.59 20.97
CA VAL A 785 -28.40 0.72 22.35
C VAL A 785 -27.27 1.75 22.39
N PRO A 786 -27.52 2.98 22.87
CA PRO A 786 -26.56 4.07 22.79
C PRO A 786 -25.52 4.04 23.92
N PHE A 787 -24.28 4.41 23.60
CA PHE A 787 -23.17 4.65 24.52
C PHE A 787 -22.64 6.06 24.28
N TYR A 788 -22.98 6.98 25.17
CA TYR A 788 -22.61 8.39 25.02
C TYR A 788 -21.21 8.69 25.57
N TYR A 789 -20.49 9.53 24.85
CA TYR A 789 -19.31 10.23 25.33
C TYR A 789 -19.40 11.71 24.96
N GLN A 790 -19.15 12.57 25.94
CA GLN A 790 -19.05 14.01 25.71
C GLN A 790 -17.57 14.38 25.56
N GLY A 791 -17.21 14.91 24.40
CA GLY A 791 -15.89 15.44 24.10
C GLY A 791 -15.60 16.70 24.90
N SER A 792 -14.35 16.82 25.34
CA SER A 792 -13.78 18.01 25.97
C SER A 792 -12.32 18.20 25.54
N GLU A 793 -11.72 19.35 25.85
CA GLU A 793 -10.30 19.63 25.60
C GLU A 793 -9.35 18.72 26.41
N GLN A 794 -9.85 17.98 27.40
CA GLN A 794 -9.07 17.01 28.20
C GLN A 794 -9.29 15.56 27.75
N THR A 795 -9.94 15.35 26.60
CA THR A 795 -10.25 14.01 26.10
C THR A 795 -8.97 13.24 25.78
N THR A 796 -8.79 12.09 26.43
CA THR A 796 -7.65 11.19 26.16
C THR A 796 -8.07 9.99 25.32
N SER A 797 -7.13 9.43 24.55
CA SER A 797 -7.34 8.19 23.78
C SER A 797 -7.82 7.03 24.67
N LYS A 798 -7.28 6.91 25.90
CA LYS A 798 -7.69 5.92 26.91
C LYS A 798 -9.15 6.07 27.35
N ALA A 799 -9.67 7.31 27.45
CA ALA A 799 -11.07 7.54 27.81
C ALA A 799 -12.02 7.06 26.70
N ILE A 800 -11.69 7.37 25.45
CA ILE A 800 -12.40 6.88 24.27
C ILE A 800 -12.37 5.34 24.21
N GLU A 801 -11.19 4.74 24.40
CA GLU A 801 -11.00 3.29 24.40
C GLU A 801 -11.88 2.58 25.45
N LYS A 802 -12.02 3.14 26.66
CA LYS A 802 -12.89 2.60 27.71
C LYS A 802 -14.35 2.51 27.28
N ILE A 803 -14.85 3.52 26.56
CA ILE A 803 -16.23 3.52 26.05
C ILE A 803 -16.41 2.51 24.93
N TYR A 804 -15.46 2.40 24.01
CA TYR A 804 -15.49 1.34 23.01
C TYR A 804 -15.47 -0.05 23.64
N LYS A 805 -14.63 -0.29 24.64
CA LYS A 805 -14.61 -1.57 25.38
C LYS A 805 -15.95 -1.85 26.07
N LYS A 806 -16.60 -0.83 26.64
CA LYS A 806 -17.93 -0.98 27.25
C LYS A 806 -18.99 -1.34 26.21
N ALA A 807 -19.00 -0.64 25.07
CA ALA A 807 -19.90 -0.90 23.96
C ALA A 807 -19.67 -2.29 23.34
N GLN A 808 -18.42 -2.70 23.20
CA GLN A 808 -18.04 -4.01 22.68
C GLN A 808 -18.49 -5.14 23.61
N LYS A 809 -18.23 -5.05 24.91
CA LYS A 809 -18.71 -6.03 25.91
C LYS A 809 -20.23 -6.18 25.88
N ALA A 810 -20.94 -5.05 25.80
CA ALA A 810 -22.39 -5.07 25.65
C ALA A 810 -22.81 -5.72 24.33
N GLY A 811 -22.16 -5.36 23.21
CA GLY A 811 -22.39 -5.97 21.89
C GLY A 811 -22.18 -7.48 21.88
N GLU A 812 -21.14 -7.96 22.56
CA GLU A 812 -20.85 -9.40 22.73
C GLU A 812 -21.93 -10.10 23.55
N SER A 813 -22.43 -9.49 24.63
CA SER A 813 -23.54 -10.03 25.42
C SER A 813 -24.88 -10.06 24.68
N MET A 814 -25.05 -9.19 23.67
CA MET A 814 -26.25 -9.10 22.83
C MET A 814 -26.13 -9.89 21.51
N LYS A 815 -25.05 -10.66 21.31
CA LYS A 815 -24.88 -11.47 20.08
C LYS A 815 -26.04 -12.44 19.91
N GLY A 816 -26.72 -12.36 18.77
CA GLY A 816 -27.91 -13.17 18.47
C GLY A 816 -29.24 -12.51 18.85
N GLU A 817 -29.22 -11.40 19.61
CA GLU A 817 -30.39 -10.53 19.77
C GLU A 817 -30.51 -9.57 18.58
N ASN A 818 -31.73 -9.17 18.22
CA ASN A 818 -31.97 -8.15 17.19
C ASN A 818 -31.68 -6.74 17.75
N ARG A 819 -30.41 -6.48 18.16
CA ARG A 819 -29.94 -5.24 18.80
C ARG A 819 -28.57 -4.82 18.26
N LYS A 820 -28.30 -3.52 18.24
CA LYS A 820 -27.00 -2.93 17.85
C LYS A 820 -26.52 -1.92 18.88
N ALA A 821 -25.28 -2.05 19.33
CA ALA A 821 -24.60 -1.06 20.15
C ALA A 821 -24.13 0.12 19.29
N VAL A 822 -24.39 1.36 19.73
CA VAL A 822 -24.06 2.58 18.99
C VAL A 822 -23.28 3.53 19.90
N VAL A 823 -22.03 3.81 19.56
CA VAL A 823 -21.22 4.81 20.28
C VAL A 823 -21.51 6.19 19.72
N ILE A 824 -21.85 7.15 20.59
CA ILE A 824 -22.25 8.51 20.22
C ILE A 824 -21.29 9.49 20.88
N PHE A 825 -20.53 10.18 20.05
CA PHE A 825 -19.68 11.28 20.49
C PHE A 825 -20.42 12.61 20.33
N ASP A 826 -20.68 13.29 21.44
CA ASP A 826 -21.11 14.67 21.42
C ASP A 826 -19.90 15.60 21.58
N GLU A 827 -19.90 16.75 20.91
CA GLU A 827 -18.83 17.77 21.01
C GLU A 827 -17.39 17.27 20.73
N ILE A 828 -17.21 16.23 19.90
CA ILE A 828 -15.89 15.65 19.62
C ILE A 828 -14.87 16.64 19.04
N GLY A 829 -15.32 17.72 18.41
CA GLY A 829 -14.44 18.79 17.92
C GLY A 829 -13.64 19.49 19.02
N LEU A 830 -14.07 19.43 20.29
CA LEU A 830 -13.28 19.92 21.42
C LEU A 830 -12.05 19.05 21.69
N ALA A 831 -12.10 17.76 21.35
CA ALA A 831 -10.97 16.84 21.52
C ALA A 831 -9.83 17.13 20.52
N GLU A 832 -10.10 17.81 19.39
CA GLU A 832 -9.03 18.25 18.47
C GLU A 832 -8.08 19.27 19.10
N ARG A 833 -8.47 19.91 20.22
CA ARG A 833 -7.62 20.84 20.97
C ARG A 833 -6.83 20.19 22.11
N SER A 834 -7.02 18.89 22.34
CA SER A 834 -6.36 18.21 23.45
C SER A 834 -4.85 18.25 23.24
N PHE A 835 -4.14 18.91 24.16
CA PHE A 835 -2.69 18.84 24.30
C PHE A 835 -2.32 17.47 24.88
N ALA A 836 -2.36 16.43 24.05
CA ALA A 836 -1.78 15.13 24.38
C ALA A 836 -0.58 14.87 23.46
#